data_AF-A0AAE3GN10-F1
#
_entry.id   AF-A0AAE3GN10-F1
#
_cell.length_a   1.000
_cell.length_b   1.000
_cell.length_c   1.000
_cell.angle_alpha   90.00
_cell.angle_beta   90.00
_cell.angle_gamma   90.00
#
_symmetry.space_group_name_H-M   'P 1'
#
loop_
_entity.id
_entity.type
_entity.pdbx_description
1 polymer ?
#
loop_
_entity_poly.entity_id
_entity_poly.type
_entity_poly.pdbx_seq_one_letter_code
_entity_poly.pdbx_strand_id
1 'polypeptide(L)'
;MLSNFAKNTILLSLILSQSINLSVLANPIAIERSSFCREAQQQQAFTRWNEFGEWFRPVSETKTEVPTFILTELLQELDAAGKERQLIQLAIDRLSVTGVGFDELKAQPLLNLIERTPTSQRDRILPILERMVSLSQSLGKGYNQTQTRSLITAAQAYQRLGKRDLAISLLAQAEQILPGIRGAQLLSEGELRLAEGWFAVAQTAKGVTVLERAKSQIISLYSQGQNNNPFLAETLIGYYIQNKQINKAQQFAQQIPSAWDSSNQLIRVAVAYHKNQEPQIARQIFERSVQKLVSARKPENPTDILIAKNTIKFAQLGELTTAASAAQKILAENPHWRAQAWLTIAGEARKRNQSQLATQAMNQMIAAGNLGKKYNFGMGFGDQRDYEWSQELYPLSRQNGYESEMVQFIERMNLQAEGAEFLIEQALKRKEFDKAKKLIPIPMSRSIDAGVFEVQDVWLEKVATQAARAGQFSQAVALSQAQPENILLLVRLSQAIEDGGNSKEAQQLLEIALQKAAKLDVQSGSLSTLIGAAQLLEEKGESQAAERFIQILQTQLQGISNPKQRVERLEKIYQEGGWGNLDTNIEIIKRLGVPISPAIAQMIINQSIAQNRPDVAEKFLSFLDSPLAKFDPLIRLGDIYLSQRNSAKAKIFFDLALEIAPQIKTDANLFPTWWNSLPNAYLKLGEIEKARQAARSIDRVDQRELALKRLACF
;
A
#
# COMPACT_ATOMS: atom_id res chain seq x y z
N MET A 1 70.17 -27.08 -14.45
CA MET A 1 70.04 -28.15 -15.47
C MET A 1 68.62 -28.66 -15.43
N LEU A 2 67.82 -28.80 -16.48
CA LEU A 2 67.74 -28.28 -17.85
C LEU A 2 66.40 -28.86 -18.38
N SER A 3 65.71 -28.13 -19.27
CA SER A 3 64.53 -28.56 -20.08
C SER A 3 63.18 -28.58 -19.33
N ASN A 4 62.04 -28.09 -19.85
CA ASN A 4 61.67 -27.59 -21.18
C ASN A 4 60.52 -26.59 -21.02
N PHE A 5 60.78 -25.33 -21.39
CA PHE A 5 59.84 -24.24 -21.55
C PHE A 5 59.99 -23.77 -23.01
N ALA A 6 59.21 -24.34 -23.94
CA ALA A 6 59.10 -23.86 -25.33
C ALA A 6 58.03 -24.67 -26.10
N LYS A 7 56.85 -24.08 -26.29
CA LYS A 7 56.06 -24.18 -27.54
C LYS A 7 54.83 -23.26 -27.45
N ASN A 8 54.69 -22.44 -28.48
CA ASN A 8 53.51 -21.66 -28.87
C ASN A 8 53.39 -20.21 -28.40
N THR A 9 54.48 -19.45 -28.61
CA THR A 9 54.39 -18.04 -28.97
C THR A 9 55.28 -17.82 -30.20
N ILE A 10 54.85 -16.96 -31.13
CA ILE A 10 55.43 -16.60 -32.45
C ILE A 10 54.82 -17.38 -33.64
N LEU A 11 53.74 -16.85 -34.21
CA LEU A 11 53.86 -16.20 -35.52
C LEU A 11 52.76 -15.14 -35.70
N LEU A 12 53.21 -13.90 -35.58
CA LEU A 12 52.52 -12.65 -35.87
C LEU A 12 52.54 -12.41 -37.39
N SER A 13 51.45 -11.83 -37.92
CA SER A 13 51.44 -10.78 -38.95
C SER A 13 52.01 -11.03 -40.37
N LEU A 14 51.26 -10.47 -41.34
CA LEU A 14 51.62 -10.15 -42.74
C LEU A 14 51.51 -11.27 -43.78
N ILE A 15 50.33 -11.38 -44.42
CA ILE A 15 50.19 -10.96 -45.83
C ILE A 15 48.85 -10.21 -45.98
N LEU A 16 48.96 -8.91 -46.23
CA LEU A 16 47.93 -7.99 -46.66
C LEU A 16 47.81 -8.03 -48.19
N SER A 17 46.63 -7.64 -48.67
CA SER A 17 46.31 -7.06 -49.98
C SER A 17 46.28 -7.98 -51.22
N GLN A 18 45.08 -8.23 -51.73
CA GLN A 18 44.60 -7.57 -52.95
C GLN A 18 43.07 -7.72 -53.06
N SER A 19 42.50 -6.85 -53.86
CA SER A 19 41.20 -6.23 -53.71
C SER A 19 40.37 -6.37 -55.00
N ILE A 20 39.05 -6.13 -54.87
CA ILE A 20 38.11 -5.62 -55.88
C ILE A 20 37.24 -6.64 -56.66
N ASN A 21 35.98 -6.72 -56.19
CA ASN A 21 34.68 -6.66 -56.88
C ASN A 21 33.90 -7.87 -57.43
N LEU A 22 32.64 -7.87 -56.94
CA LEU A 22 31.33 -8.16 -57.57
C LEU A 22 31.08 -9.62 -57.99
N SER A 23 30.12 -10.32 -57.38
CA SER A 23 28.71 -10.02 -57.62
C SER A 23 27.78 -10.50 -56.51
N VAL A 24 26.74 -9.70 -56.33
CA VAL A 24 25.55 -9.82 -55.50
C VAL A 24 24.77 -11.12 -55.76
N LEU A 25 24.44 -11.86 -54.70
CA LEU A 25 23.16 -12.55 -54.59
C LEU A 25 22.61 -12.32 -53.18
N ALA A 26 21.48 -11.62 -53.14
CA ALA A 26 20.74 -11.23 -51.96
C ALA A 26 20.26 -12.47 -51.19
N ASN A 27 20.75 -12.65 -49.97
CA ASN A 27 20.01 -13.33 -48.92
C ASN A 27 19.43 -12.25 -48.01
N PRO A 28 18.10 -12.21 -47.75
CA PRO A 28 17.56 -11.32 -46.75
C PRO A 28 18.02 -11.86 -45.40
N ILE A 29 19.12 -11.30 -44.88
CA ILE A 29 19.51 -11.49 -43.49
C ILE A 29 18.37 -10.88 -42.68
N ALA A 30 17.55 -11.74 -42.06
CA ALA A 30 16.69 -11.35 -40.98
C ALA A 30 17.57 -10.62 -39.95
N ILE A 31 17.38 -9.31 -39.82
CA ILE A 31 18.14 -8.49 -38.89
C ILE A 31 17.82 -8.99 -37.48
N GLU A 32 18.67 -9.85 -36.94
CA GLU A 32 18.64 -10.17 -35.51
C GLU A 32 18.80 -8.85 -34.75
N ARG A 33 17.73 -8.40 -34.11
CA ARG A 33 17.77 -7.25 -33.20
C ARG A 33 18.85 -7.51 -32.15
N SER A 34 19.75 -6.53 -31.97
CA SER A 34 20.81 -6.62 -30.95
C SER A 34 20.22 -6.96 -29.56
N SER A 35 20.98 -7.65 -28.71
CA SER A 35 20.57 -7.96 -27.32
C SER A 35 20.07 -6.71 -26.57
N PHE A 36 20.75 -5.58 -26.80
CA PHE A 36 20.36 -4.27 -26.28
C PHE A 36 18.94 -3.86 -26.69
N CYS A 37 18.54 -4.04 -27.95
CA CYS A 37 17.20 -3.67 -28.40
C CYS A 37 16.11 -4.57 -27.81
N ARG A 38 16.40 -5.86 -27.60
CA ARG A 38 15.47 -6.77 -26.91
C ARG A 38 15.26 -6.35 -25.45
N GLU A 39 16.35 -6.05 -24.73
CA GLU A 39 16.28 -5.55 -23.34
C GLU A 39 15.53 -4.21 -23.24
N ALA A 40 15.82 -3.26 -24.15
CA ALA A 40 15.16 -1.95 -24.17
C ALA A 40 13.65 -2.07 -24.43
N GLN A 41 13.24 -2.93 -25.37
CA GLN A 41 11.83 -3.20 -25.65
C GLN A 41 11.14 -3.89 -24.47
N GLN A 42 11.81 -4.85 -23.81
CA GLN A 42 11.28 -5.51 -22.63
C GLN A 42 11.11 -4.52 -21.46
N GLN A 43 12.08 -3.64 -21.22
CA GLN A 43 11.99 -2.62 -20.18
C GLN A 43 10.85 -1.63 -20.46
N GLN A 44 10.70 -1.18 -21.72
CA GLN A 44 9.62 -0.27 -22.08
C GLN A 44 8.25 -0.93 -21.93
N ALA A 45 8.10 -2.18 -22.37
CA ALA A 45 6.88 -2.95 -22.17
C ALA A 45 6.58 -3.13 -20.67
N PHE A 46 7.59 -3.43 -19.85
CA PHE A 46 7.44 -3.54 -18.40
C PHE A 46 6.92 -2.24 -17.77
N THR A 47 7.46 -1.09 -18.18
CA THR A 47 6.98 0.21 -17.74
C THR A 47 5.51 0.44 -18.13
N ARG A 48 5.14 0.19 -19.40
CA ARG A 48 3.75 0.34 -19.85
C ARG A 48 2.80 -0.59 -19.09
N TRP A 49 3.19 -1.85 -18.85
CA TRP A 49 2.39 -2.78 -18.05
C TRP A 49 2.25 -2.35 -16.57
N ASN A 50 3.24 -1.65 -16.00
CA ASN A 50 3.14 -1.11 -14.64
C ASN A 50 2.16 0.06 -14.53
N GLU A 51 1.92 0.81 -15.62
CA GLU A 51 0.94 1.90 -15.64
C GLU A 51 -0.49 1.39 -15.37
N PHE A 52 -0.76 0.11 -15.66
CA PHE A 52 -2.04 -0.52 -15.33
C PHE A 52 -2.13 -1.06 -13.89
N GLY A 53 -1.06 -0.98 -13.11
CA GLY A 53 -0.94 -1.63 -11.80
C GLY A 53 -2.06 -1.28 -10.82
N GLU A 54 -2.56 -0.05 -10.84
CA GLU A 54 -3.66 0.38 -9.97
C GLU A 54 -5.00 -0.30 -10.29
N TRP A 55 -5.23 -0.63 -11.57
CA TRP A 55 -6.43 -1.32 -12.04
C TRP A 55 -6.39 -2.81 -11.75
N PHE A 56 -5.20 -3.36 -11.54
CA PHE A 56 -4.97 -4.76 -11.21
C PHE A 56 -5.02 -5.06 -9.71
N ARG A 57 -5.06 -4.03 -8.86
CA ARG A 57 -5.16 -4.21 -7.40
C ARG A 57 -6.51 -4.82 -6.99
N PRO A 58 -6.57 -5.58 -5.87
CA PRO A 58 -7.83 -6.04 -5.30
C PRO A 58 -8.84 -4.91 -5.12
N VAL A 59 -10.14 -5.22 -5.22
CA VAL A 59 -11.20 -4.23 -5.03
C VAL A 59 -11.26 -3.84 -3.54
N SER A 60 -10.91 -2.61 -3.21
CA SER A 60 -11.17 -2.00 -1.89
C SER A 60 -12.61 -1.49 -1.81
N GLU A 61 -13.08 -1.13 -0.60
CA GLU A 61 -14.44 -0.60 -0.37
C GLU A 61 -14.77 0.63 -1.25
N THR A 62 -13.76 1.41 -1.65
CA THR A 62 -13.88 2.44 -2.69
C THR A 62 -13.68 1.82 -4.08
N LYS A 63 -14.76 1.30 -4.66
CA LYS A 63 -14.75 0.70 -6.01
C LYS A 63 -14.57 1.79 -7.08
N THR A 64 -13.35 2.06 -7.48
CA THR A 64 -13.10 2.85 -8.71
C THR A 64 -13.40 1.97 -9.92
N GLU A 65 -14.43 2.35 -10.69
CA GLU A 65 -14.76 1.66 -11.94
C GLU A 65 -13.60 1.78 -12.93
N VAL A 66 -13.33 0.70 -13.67
CA VAL A 66 -12.31 0.73 -14.73
C VAL A 66 -12.82 1.59 -15.87
N PRO A 67 -12.13 2.68 -16.23
CA PRO A 67 -12.48 3.45 -17.40
C PRO A 67 -12.41 2.56 -18.64
N THR A 68 -13.41 2.65 -19.51
CA THR A 68 -13.51 1.92 -20.79
C THR A 68 -12.22 1.96 -21.62
N PHE A 69 -11.52 3.06 -21.44
CA PHE A 69 -10.32 3.45 -22.11
C PHE A 69 -9.14 2.51 -21.75
N ILE A 70 -8.99 2.16 -20.47
CA ILE A 70 -7.98 1.21 -19.98
C ILE A 70 -8.11 -0.15 -20.69
N LEU A 71 -9.34 -0.63 -20.91
CA LEU A 71 -9.57 -1.89 -21.64
C LEU A 71 -9.07 -1.84 -23.09
N THR A 72 -9.14 -0.66 -23.72
CA THR A 72 -8.64 -0.48 -25.10
C THR A 72 -7.11 -0.50 -25.14
N GLU A 73 -6.46 0.16 -24.17
CA GLU A 73 -4.99 0.20 -24.08
C GLU A 73 -4.40 -1.16 -23.73
N LEU A 74 -5.06 -1.91 -22.84
CA LEU A 74 -4.66 -3.29 -22.53
C LEU A 74 -4.67 -4.20 -23.76
N LEU A 75 -5.69 -4.06 -24.62
CA LEU A 75 -5.75 -4.83 -25.86
C LEU A 75 -4.61 -4.44 -26.81
N GLN A 76 -4.33 -3.15 -26.96
CA GLN A 76 -3.22 -2.66 -27.79
C GLN A 76 -1.85 -3.15 -27.28
N GLU A 77 -1.64 -3.18 -25.96
CA GLU A 77 -0.41 -3.70 -25.38
C GLU A 77 -0.26 -5.21 -25.57
N LEU A 78 -1.36 -5.97 -25.51
CA LEU A 78 -1.35 -7.38 -25.89
C LEU A 78 -1.00 -7.57 -27.37
N ASP A 79 -1.57 -6.75 -28.26
CA ASP A 79 -1.25 -6.79 -29.68
C ASP A 79 0.23 -6.51 -29.95
N ALA A 80 0.80 -5.53 -29.24
CA ALA A 80 2.22 -5.19 -29.33
C ALA A 80 3.13 -6.31 -28.80
N ALA A 81 2.70 -7.03 -27.75
CA ALA A 81 3.47 -8.12 -27.15
C ALA A 81 3.68 -9.31 -28.09
N GLY A 82 2.78 -9.56 -29.04
CA GLY A 82 2.82 -10.70 -29.96
C GLY A 82 4.05 -10.80 -30.89
N LYS A 83 4.96 -9.82 -30.83
CA LYS A 83 6.17 -9.75 -31.65
C LYS A 83 7.33 -10.60 -31.10
N GLU A 84 7.39 -10.83 -29.77
CA GLU A 84 8.51 -11.54 -29.14
C GLU A 84 8.03 -12.40 -27.96
N ARG A 85 8.53 -13.64 -27.83
CA ARG A 85 8.08 -14.61 -26.81
C ARG A 85 8.21 -14.09 -25.37
N GLN A 86 9.25 -13.31 -25.07
CA GLN A 86 9.46 -12.72 -23.75
C GLN A 86 8.42 -11.65 -23.43
N LEU A 87 8.00 -10.87 -24.43
CA LEU A 87 6.93 -9.86 -24.27
C LEU A 87 5.57 -10.53 -24.11
N ILE A 88 5.31 -11.62 -24.84
CA ILE A 88 4.11 -12.45 -24.64
C ILE A 88 4.06 -12.98 -23.21
N GLN A 89 5.16 -13.55 -22.72
CA GLN A 89 5.24 -14.05 -21.35
C GLN A 89 4.99 -12.93 -20.34
N LEU A 90 5.66 -11.78 -20.49
CA LEU A 90 5.46 -10.62 -19.62
C LEU A 90 3.98 -10.18 -19.57
N ALA A 91 3.34 -10.03 -20.74
CA ALA A 91 1.95 -9.61 -20.82
C ALA A 91 1.00 -10.61 -20.13
N ILE A 92 1.21 -11.90 -20.36
CA ILE A 92 0.45 -12.97 -19.69
C ILE A 92 0.67 -12.94 -18.18
N ASP A 93 1.91 -12.87 -17.73
CA ASP A 93 2.25 -12.89 -16.31
C ASP A 93 1.61 -11.68 -15.61
N ARG A 94 1.55 -10.51 -16.26
CA ARG A 94 0.90 -9.30 -15.73
C ARG A 94 -0.62 -9.38 -15.63
N LEU A 95 -1.28 -10.17 -16.47
CA LEU A 95 -2.72 -10.40 -16.40
C LEU A 95 -3.09 -11.57 -15.48
N SER A 96 -2.16 -12.50 -15.25
CA SER A 96 -2.40 -13.76 -14.54
C SER A 96 -1.83 -13.78 -13.11
N VAL A 97 -0.89 -12.89 -12.77
CA VAL A 97 -0.23 -12.88 -11.45
C VAL A 97 0.08 -11.44 -11.02
N THR A 98 -0.21 -11.09 -9.78
CA THR A 98 0.33 -9.86 -9.18
C THR A 98 1.77 -10.13 -8.74
N GLY A 99 2.75 -9.66 -9.51
CA GLY A 99 4.16 -9.79 -9.13
C GLY A 99 4.52 -8.88 -7.95
N VAL A 100 4.36 -9.35 -6.71
CA VAL A 100 5.27 -9.20 -5.56
C VAL A 100 4.82 -10.19 -4.46
N GLY A 101 5.64 -11.19 -4.12
CA GLY A 101 5.45 -12.04 -2.94
C GLY A 101 4.62 -13.32 -3.13
N PHE A 102 4.87 -14.29 -2.25
CA PHE A 102 4.33 -15.67 -2.23
C PHE A 102 2.81 -15.82 -2.06
N ASP A 103 2.03 -14.73 -2.21
CA ASP A 103 0.55 -14.71 -2.21
C ASP A 103 -0.01 -14.83 -3.66
N GLU A 104 0.77 -15.43 -4.57
CA GLU A 104 0.48 -15.60 -6.01
C GLU A 104 -0.87 -16.28 -6.30
N LEU A 105 -1.46 -16.98 -5.32
CA LEU A 105 -2.69 -17.76 -5.45
C LEU A 105 -3.98 -16.98 -5.19
N LYS A 106 -3.94 -15.72 -4.71
CA LYS A 106 -5.15 -14.99 -4.31
C LYS A 106 -5.58 -13.83 -5.22
N ALA A 107 -4.66 -13.20 -5.95
CA ALA A 107 -4.97 -12.06 -6.80
C ALA A 107 -4.71 -12.38 -8.28
N GLN A 108 -5.78 -12.37 -9.08
CA GLN A 108 -5.71 -12.47 -10.54
C GLN A 108 -6.05 -11.09 -11.13
N PRO A 109 -5.05 -10.33 -11.64
CA PRO A 109 -5.24 -8.99 -12.22
C PRO A 109 -6.43 -8.89 -13.18
N LEU A 110 -6.58 -9.87 -14.06
CA LEU A 110 -7.69 -9.95 -15.01
C LEU A 110 -9.06 -10.16 -14.35
N LEU A 111 -9.14 -10.93 -13.25
CA LEU A 111 -10.41 -11.11 -12.53
C LEU A 111 -10.79 -9.84 -11.77
N ASN A 112 -9.82 -9.12 -11.19
CA ASN A 112 -10.03 -7.81 -10.57
C ASN A 112 -10.53 -6.79 -11.60
N LEU A 113 -9.96 -6.81 -12.81
CA LEU A 113 -10.41 -5.97 -13.93
C LEU A 113 -11.88 -6.24 -14.28
N ILE A 114 -12.31 -7.51 -14.33
CA ILE A 114 -13.72 -7.88 -14.57
C ILE A 114 -14.64 -7.37 -13.46
N GLU A 115 -14.23 -7.48 -12.20
CA GLU A 115 -15.04 -7.02 -11.05
C GLU A 115 -15.23 -5.50 -11.03
N ARG A 116 -14.21 -4.75 -11.45
CA ARG A 116 -14.23 -3.29 -11.55
C ARG A 116 -14.87 -2.77 -12.84
N THR A 117 -15.11 -3.62 -13.83
CA THR A 117 -15.79 -3.24 -15.08
C THR A 117 -17.31 -3.31 -14.88
N PRO A 118 -18.05 -2.23 -15.19
CA PRO A 118 -19.52 -2.22 -15.12
C PRO A 118 -20.13 -3.36 -15.93
N THR A 119 -21.21 -3.98 -15.44
CA THR A 119 -21.84 -5.14 -16.10
C THR A 119 -22.19 -4.86 -17.56
N SER A 120 -22.64 -3.65 -17.89
CA SER A 120 -22.95 -3.21 -19.26
C SER A 120 -21.75 -3.11 -20.20
N GLN A 121 -20.52 -3.12 -19.67
CA GLN A 121 -19.28 -2.98 -20.44
C GLN A 121 -18.41 -4.24 -20.42
N ARG A 122 -18.82 -5.30 -19.71
CA ARG A 122 -18.02 -6.53 -19.54
C ARG A 122 -17.70 -7.24 -20.86
N ASP A 123 -18.54 -7.10 -21.88
CA ASP A 123 -18.26 -7.66 -23.22
C ASP A 123 -16.99 -7.07 -23.84
N ARG A 124 -16.55 -5.87 -23.43
CA ARG A 124 -15.28 -5.26 -23.88
C ARG A 124 -14.04 -6.00 -23.37
N ILE A 125 -14.19 -6.91 -22.42
CA ILE A 125 -13.09 -7.75 -21.92
C ILE A 125 -12.86 -8.96 -22.83
N LEU A 126 -13.87 -9.39 -23.61
CA LEU A 126 -13.77 -10.58 -24.48
C LEU A 126 -12.58 -10.49 -25.45
N PRO A 127 -12.34 -9.37 -26.17
CA PRO A 127 -11.18 -9.28 -27.07
C PRO A 127 -9.83 -9.42 -26.35
N ILE A 128 -9.73 -8.93 -25.11
CA ILE A 128 -8.52 -9.07 -24.27
C ILE A 128 -8.29 -10.54 -23.94
N LEU A 129 -9.34 -11.27 -23.57
CA LEU A 129 -9.26 -12.71 -23.28
C LEU A 129 -8.90 -13.53 -24.50
N GLU A 130 -9.55 -13.26 -25.63
CA GLU A 130 -9.28 -13.93 -26.91
C GLU A 130 -7.83 -13.72 -27.34
N ARG A 131 -7.34 -12.47 -27.24
CA ARG A 131 -5.97 -12.15 -27.58
C ARG A 131 -4.97 -12.81 -26.63
N MET A 132 -5.22 -12.77 -25.32
CA MET A 132 -4.38 -13.42 -24.33
C MET A 132 -4.28 -14.94 -24.57
N VAL A 133 -5.40 -15.61 -24.85
CA VAL A 133 -5.43 -17.06 -25.18
C VAL A 133 -4.65 -17.34 -26.47
N SER A 134 -4.87 -16.55 -27.52
CA SER A 134 -4.16 -16.69 -28.79
C SER A 134 -2.64 -16.55 -28.62
N LEU A 135 -2.19 -15.53 -27.87
CA LEU A 135 -0.78 -15.31 -27.57
C LEU A 135 -0.20 -16.45 -26.75
N SER A 136 -0.92 -16.93 -25.75
CA SER A 136 -0.52 -18.09 -24.96
C SER A 136 -0.32 -19.34 -25.81
N GLN A 137 -1.27 -19.64 -26.71
CA GLN A 137 -1.18 -20.79 -27.60
C GLN A 137 -0.01 -20.68 -28.60
N SER A 138 0.42 -19.46 -28.93
CA SER A 138 1.60 -19.22 -29.78
C SER A 138 2.94 -19.50 -29.07
N LEU A 139 2.94 -19.59 -27.73
CA LEU A 139 4.13 -19.95 -26.98
C LEU A 139 4.51 -21.41 -27.28
N GLY A 140 5.78 -21.64 -27.59
CA GLY A 140 6.30 -22.97 -27.90
C GLY A 140 6.70 -23.78 -26.67
N LYS A 141 7.33 -24.94 -26.92
CA LYS A 141 7.94 -25.78 -25.87
C LYS A 141 8.87 -24.94 -24.98
N GLY A 142 8.73 -25.07 -23.67
CA GLY A 142 9.48 -24.30 -22.66
C GLY A 142 8.66 -23.27 -21.90
N TYR A 143 7.45 -22.95 -22.36
CA TYR A 143 6.55 -21.96 -21.74
C TYR A 143 5.30 -22.59 -21.10
N ASN A 144 5.31 -23.90 -20.85
CA ASN A 144 4.15 -24.66 -20.36
C ASN A 144 3.54 -24.07 -19.08
N GLN A 145 4.35 -23.47 -18.20
CA GLN A 145 3.86 -22.80 -16.98
C GLN A 145 3.01 -21.57 -17.30
N THR A 146 3.55 -20.65 -18.11
CA THR A 146 2.86 -19.45 -18.59
C THR A 146 1.59 -19.82 -19.35
N GLN A 147 1.67 -20.84 -20.22
CA GLN A 147 0.52 -21.34 -20.96
C GLN A 147 -0.58 -21.87 -20.04
N THR A 148 -0.24 -22.79 -19.15
CA THR A 148 -1.18 -23.38 -18.19
C THR A 148 -1.85 -22.30 -17.34
N ARG A 149 -1.07 -21.37 -16.77
CA ARG A 149 -1.59 -20.25 -15.96
C ARG A 149 -2.58 -19.41 -16.76
N SER A 150 -2.18 -18.96 -17.95
CA SER A 150 -3.02 -18.10 -18.78
C SER A 150 -4.36 -18.75 -19.18
N LEU A 151 -4.36 -20.05 -19.51
CA LEU A 151 -5.55 -20.77 -19.91
C LEU A 151 -6.52 -20.95 -18.73
N ILE A 152 -6.00 -21.21 -17.53
CA ILE A 152 -6.80 -21.29 -16.31
C ILE A 152 -7.41 -19.92 -15.98
N THR A 153 -6.61 -18.85 -15.99
CA THR A 153 -7.09 -17.49 -15.71
C THR A 153 -8.13 -17.06 -16.73
N ALA A 154 -7.90 -17.32 -18.02
CA ALA A 154 -8.86 -17.04 -19.08
C ALA A 154 -10.15 -17.84 -18.90
N ALA A 155 -10.07 -19.12 -18.51
CA ALA A 155 -11.24 -19.94 -18.22
C ALA A 155 -12.08 -19.37 -17.07
N GLN A 156 -11.44 -18.97 -15.96
CA GLN A 156 -12.11 -18.33 -14.84
C GLN A 156 -12.77 -17.00 -15.26
N ALA A 157 -12.11 -16.22 -16.11
CA ALA A 157 -12.66 -15.00 -16.68
C ALA A 157 -13.89 -15.27 -17.57
N TYR A 158 -13.81 -16.21 -18.50
CA TYR A 158 -14.94 -16.62 -19.34
C TYR A 158 -16.12 -17.11 -18.51
N GLN A 159 -15.87 -17.87 -17.43
CA GLN A 159 -16.91 -18.30 -16.50
C GLN A 159 -17.63 -17.10 -15.84
N ARG A 160 -16.90 -16.06 -15.41
CA ARG A 160 -17.49 -14.83 -14.85
C ARG A 160 -18.28 -14.01 -15.87
N LEU A 161 -17.96 -14.17 -17.16
CA LEU A 161 -18.69 -13.58 -18.28
C LEU A 161 -19.82 -14.48 -18.80
N GLY A 162 -20.13 -15.59 -18.12
CA GLY A 162 -21.20 -16.52 -18.50
C GLY A 162 -20.88 -17.43 -19.70
N LYS A 163 -19.63 -17.46 -20.16
CA LYS A 163 -19.16 -18.28 -21.30
C LYS A 163 -18.63 -19.64 -20.82
N ARG A 164 -19.50 -20.44 -20.20
CA ARG A 164 -19.13 -21.69 -19.51
C ARG A 164 -18.44 -22.72 -20.41
N ASP A 165 -18.90 -22.90 -21.65
CA ASP A 165 -18.34 -23.93 -22.55
C ASP A 165 -16.89 -23.60 -22.95
N LEU A 166 -16.60 -22.32 -23.19
CA LEU A 166 -15.23 -21.85 -23.45
C LEU A 166 -14.34 -22.08 -22.23
N ALA A 167 -14.85 -21.77 -21.02
CA ALA A 167 -14.12 -22.02 -19.79
C ALA A 167 -13.75 -23.51 -19.63
N ILE A 168 -14.71 -24.42 -19.85
CA ILE A 168 -14.47 -25.87 -19.77
C ILE A 168 -13.43 -26.32 -20.82
N SER A 169 -13.52 -25.82 -22.05
CA SER A 169 -12.57 -26.15 -23.12
C SER A 169 -11.14 -25.72 -22.76
N LEU A 170 -10.98 -24.50 -22.24
CA LEU A 170 -9.66 -23.97 -21.86
C LEU A 170 -9.05 -24.70 -20.65
N LEU A 171 -9.87 -25.11 -19.67
CA LEU A 171 -9.39 -25.93 -18.55
C LEU A 171 -8.93 -27.31 -19.03
N ALA A 172 -9.63 -27.91 -19.99
CA ALA A 172 -9.19 -29.17 -20.60
C ALA A 172 -7.86 -29.02 -21.36
N GLN A 173 -7.66 -27.91 -22.08
CA GLN A 173 -6.39 -27.59 -22.73
C GLN A 173 -5.26 -27.37 -21.69
N ALA A 174 -5.53 -26.62 -20.63
CA ALA A 174 -4.57 -26.41 -19.54
C ALA A 174 -4.14 -27.73 -18.91
N GLU A 175 -5.09 -28.64 -18.68
CA GLU A 175 -4.82 -29.97 -18.14
C GLU A 175 -3.90 -30.82 -19.03
N GLN A 176 -3.98 -30.67 -20.36
CA GLN A 176 -3.09 -31.38 -21.29
C GLN A 176 -1.66 -30.82 -21.31
N ILE A 177 -1.49 -29.52 -21.10
CA ILE A 177 -0.19 -28.83 -21.15
C ILE A 177 0.56 -28.96 -19.81
N LEU A 178 -0.18 -28.99 -18.70
CA LEU A 178 0.32 -28.96 -17.33
C LEU A 178 1.44 -29.99 -17.03
N PRO A 179 1.39 -31.26 -17.49
CA PRO A 179 2.48 -32.23 -17.28
C PRO A 179 3.83 -31.80 -17.86
N GLY A 180 3.85 -30.86 -18.81
CA GLY A 180 5.07 -30.31 -19.39
C GLY A 180 5.79 -29.28 -18.51
N ILE A 181 5.23 -28.87 -17.36
CA ILE A 181 5.86 -27.94 -16.43
C ILE A 181 7.05 -28.62 -15.74
N ARG A 182 8.23 -27.99 -15.83
CA ARG A 182 9.44 -28.48 -15.14
C ARG A 182 9.50 -27.93 -13.72
N GLY A 183 9.80 -28.80 -12.77
CA GLY A 183 9.89 -28.45 -11.35
C GLY A 183 8.63 -28.87 -10.59
N ALA A 184 8.82 -29.74 -9.60
CA ALA A 184 7.75 -30.32 -8.80
C ALA A 184 6.88 -29.27 -8.09
N GLN A 185 7.48 -28.16 -7.62
CA GLN A 185 6.76 -27.08 -6.96
C GLN A 185 5.82 -26.33 -7.93
N LEU A 186 6.31 -25.98 -9.12
CA LEU A 186 5.54 -25.26 -10.13
C LEU A 186 4.42 -26.12 -10.70
N LEU A 187 4.66 -27.43 -10.83
CA LEU A 187 3.64 -28.40 -11.21
C LEU A 187 2.50 -28.44 -10.17
N SER A 188 2.83 -28.58 -8.88
CA SER A 188 1.83 -28.57 -7.79
C SER A 188 1.01 -27.27 -7.77
N GLU A 189 1.65 -26.12 -7.97
CA GLU A 189 0.94 -24.84 -8.05
C GLU A 189 -0.02 -24.80 -9.24
N GLY A 190 0.43 -25.29 -10.41
CA GLY A 190 -0.42 -25.42 -11.60
C GLY A 190 -1.62 -26.33 -11.35
N GLU A 191 -1.45 -27.44 -10.64
CA GLU A 191 -2.53 -28.37 -10.31
C GLU A 191 -3.55 -27.74 -9.35
N LEU A 192 -3.07 -27.02 -8.32
CA LEU A 192 -3.95 -26.29 -7.40
C LEU A 192 -4.82 -25.25 -8.14
N ARG A 193 -4.22 -24.47 -9.03
CA ARG A 193 -4.95 -23.49 -9.87
C ARG A 193 -5.92 -24.17 -10.82
N LEU A 194 -5.52 -25.29 -11.44
CA LEU A 194 -6.39 -26.03 -12.34
C LEU A 194 -7.61 -26.59 -11.60
N ALA A 195 -7.41 -27.08 -10.37
CA ALA A 195 -8.52 -27.51 -9.52
C ALA A 195 -9.48 -26.36 -9.21
N GLU A 196 -8.95 -25.18 -8.86
CA GLU A 196 -9.76 -23.96 -8.67
C GLU A 196 -10.57 -23.60 -9.91
N GLY A 197 -9.95 -23.65 -11.09
CA GLY A 197 -10.63 -23.44 -12.36
C GLY A 197 -11.80 -24.41 -12.56
N TRP A 198 -11.59 -25.70 -12.29
CA TRP A 198 -12.66 -26.72 -12.35
C TRP A 198 -13.77 -26.48 -11.33
N PHE A 199 -13.45 -26.04 -10.11
CA PHE A 199 -14.47 -25.66 -9.12
C PHE A 199 -15.27 -24.44 -9.57
N ALA A 200 -14.62 -23.43 -10.16
CA ALA A 200 -15.29 -22.22 -10.64
C ALA A 200 -16.35 -22.50 -11.72
N VAL A 201 -16.15 -23.52 -12.56
CA VAL A 201 -17.12 -23.98 -13.58
C VAL A 201 -18.08 -25.08 -13.08
N ALA A 202 -18.14 -25.29 -11.76
CA ALA A 202 -18.95 -26.31 -11.09
C ALA A 202 -18.69 -27.75 -11.57
N GLN A 203 -17.45 -28.07 -11.97
CA GLN A 203 -16.99 -29.41 -12.31
C GLN A 203 -16.24 -30.03 -11.11
N THR A 204 -16.96 -30.19 -10.00
CA THR A 204 -16.38 -30.60 -8.70
C THR A 204 -15.60 -31.91 -8.77
N ALA A 205 -16.10 -32.91 -9.50
CA ALA A 205 -15.42 -34.20 -9.64
C ALA A 205 -14.02 -34.04 -10.26
N LYS A 206 -13.90 -33.27 -11.36
CA LYS A 206 -12.61 -32.97 -12.00
C LYS A 206 -11.69 -32.20 -11.07
N GLY A 207 -12.21 -31.15 -10.41
CA GLY A 207 -11.44 -30.37 -9.45
C GLY A 207 -10.85 -31.23 -8.34
N VAL A 208 -11.65 -32.15 -7.77
CA VAL A 208 -11.18 -33.10 -6.74
C VAL A 208 -10.10 -34.04 -7.29
N THR A 209 -10.26 -34.58 -8.49
CA THR A 209 -9.23 -35.43 -9.13
C THR A 209 -7.91 -34.68 -9.26
N VAL A 210 -7.94 -33.41 -9.68
CA VAL A 210 -6.73 -32.59 -9.78
C VAL A 210 -6.12 -32.30 -8.40
N LEU A 211 -6.94 -32.03 -7.37
CA LEU A 211 -6.44 -31.84 -6.00
C LEU A 211 -5.73 -33.09 -5.45
N GLU A 212 -6.20 -34.30 -5.76
CA GLU A 212 -5.51 -35.52 -5.30
C GLU A 212 -4.15 -35.72 -5.99
N ARG A 213 -3.98 -35.25 -7.24
CA ARG A 213 -2.67 -35.18 -7.89
C ARG A 213 -1.76 -34.17 -7.18
N ALA A 214 -2.26 -32.96 -6.94
CA ALA A 214 -1.54 -31.91 -6.22
C ALA A 214 -1.10 -32.38 -4.83
N LYS A 215 -1.99 -33.05 -4.09
CA LYS A 215 -1.69 -33.67 -2.79
C LYS A 215 -0.51 -34.63 -2.88
N SER A 216 -0.55 -35.56 -3.83
CA SER A 216 0.50 -36.58 -4.01
C SER A 216 1.85 -35.92 -4.29
N GLN A 217 1.85 -34.88 -5.13
CA GLN A 217 3.06 -34.12 -5.46
C GLN A 217 3.60 -33.32 -4.28
N ILE A 218 2.73 -32.66 -3.51
CA ILE A 218 3.10 -31.91 -2.32
C ILE A 218 3.68 -32.83 -1.24
N ILE A 219 3.11 -34.02 -1.03
CA ILE A 219 3.65 -35.03 -0.10
C ILE A 219 5.06 -35.47 -0.53
N SER A 220 5.26 -35.71 -1.83
CA SER A 220 6.57 -36.07 -2.38
C SER A 220 7.61 -34.97 -2.09
N LEU A 221 7.27 -33.71 -2.32
CA LEU A 221 8.13 -32.56 -2.01
C LEU A 221 8.52 -32.50 -0.52
N TYR A 222 7.58 -32.77 0.39
CA TYR A 222 7.86 -32.84 1.82
C TYR A 222 8.82 -33.97 2.18
N SER A 223 8.62 -35.17 1.61
CA SER A 223 9.47 -36.33 1.89
C SER A 223 10.92 -36.16 1.43
N GLN A 224 11.15 -35.32 0.42
CA GLN A 224 12.47 -35.06 -0.14
C GLN A 224 13.22 -33.90 0.55
N GLY A 225 12.60 -33.25 1.54
CA GLY A 225 13.15 -32.04 2.17
C GLY A 225 13.26 -30.83 1.22
N GLN A 226 12.58 -30.91 0.05
CA GLN A 226 12.62 -29.88 -1.00
C GLN A 226 11.44 -28.91 -0.92
N ASN A 227 10.51 -29.11 0.02
CA ASN A 227 9.41 -28.18 0.22
C ASN A 227 9.82 -26.99 1.10
N ASN A 228 10.23 -25.90 0.47
CA ASN A 228 10.46 -24.61 1.14
C ASN A 228 9.20 -23.73 1.20
N ASN A 229 8.03 -24.24 0.78
CA ASN A 229 6.83 -23.42 0.60
C ASN A 229 5.60 -23.93 1.40
N PRO A 230 5.38 -23.44 2.64
CA PRO A 230 4.21 -23.81 3.46
C PRO A 230 2.86 -23.39 2.84
N PHE A 231 2.85 -22.48 1.87
CA PHE A 231 1.62 -21.98 1.25
C PHE A 231 0.92 -23.01 0.35
N LEU A 232 1.65 -23.95 -0.25
CA LEU A 232 1.04 -25.01 -1.08
C LEU A 232 0.13 -25.92 -0.24
N ALA A 233 0.62 -26.34 0.93
CA ALA A 233 -0.16 -27.17 1.85
C ALA A 233 -1.35 -26.38 2.44
N GLU A 234 -1.13 -25.12 2.82
CA GLU A 234 -2.20 -24.23 3.28
C GLU A 234 -3.32 -24.09 2.23
N THR A 235 -2.94 -23.89 0.97
CA THR A 235 -3.89 -23.69 -0.14
C THR A 235 -4.70 -24.96 -0.39
N LEU A 236 -4.04 -26.12 -0.48
CA LEU A 236 -4.73 -27.41 -0.65
C LEU A 236 -5.76 -27.67 0.47
N ILE A 237 -5.38 -27.38 1.72
CA ILE A 237 -6.27 -27.48 2.88
C ILE A 237 -7.43 -26.50 2.77
N GLY A 238 -7.15 -25.27 2.33
CA GLY A 238 -8.16 -24.27 2.02
C GLY A 238 -9.21 -24.80 1.02
N TYR A 239 -8.78 -25.38 -0.10
CA TYR A 239 -9.71 -25.96 -1.08
C TYR A 239 -10.52 -27.12 -0.52
N TYR A 240 -9.92 -28.04 0.24
CA TYR A 240 -10.68 -29.11 0.89
C TYR A 240 -11.74 -28.56 1.85
N ILE A 241 -11.40 -27.55 2.66
CA ILE A 241 -12.35 -26.92 3.58
C ILE A 241 -13.49 -26.21 2.82
N GLN A 242 -13.15 -25.40 1.81
CA GLN A 242 -14.14 -24.67 1.00
C GLN A 242 -15.12 -25.61 0.29
N ASN A 243 -14.64 -26.77 -0.16
CA ASN A 243 -15.47 -27.80 -0.80
C ASN A 243 -16.14 -28.77 0.19
N LYS A 244 -16.20 -28.43 1.49
CA LYS A 244 -16.81 -29.24 2.56
C LYS A 244 -16.18 -30.64 2.75
N GLN A 245 -14.95 -30.84 2.29
CA GLN A 245 -14.17 -32.08 2.45
C GLN A 245 -13.24 -31.98 3.66
N ILE A 246 -13.78 -31.57 4.82
CA ILE A 246 -13.00 -31.26 6.03
C ILE A 246 -12.20 -32.50 6.51
N ASN A 247 -12.75 -33.71 6.39
CA ASN A 247 -12.06 -34.96 6.71
C ASN A 247 -10.78 -35.16 5.88
N LYS A 248 -10.80 -34.81 4.59
CA LYS A 248 -9.61 -34.90 3.73
C LYS A 248 -8.58 -33.84 4.10
N ALA A 249 -9.03 -32.63 4.43
CA ALA A 249 -8.17 -31.57 4.94
C ALA A 249 -7.44 -32.03 6.22
N GLN A 250 -8.16 -32.68 7.14
CA GLN A 250 -7.58 -33.27 8.35
C GLN A 250 -6.52 -34.33 8.02
N GLN A 251 -6.87 -35.31 7.19
CA GLN A 251 -5.95 -36.40 6.82
C GLN A 251 -4.66 -35.86 6.19
N PHE A 252 -4.77 -34.90 5.28
CA PHE A 252 -3.60 -34.30 4.66
C PHE A 252 -2.77 -33.48 5.65
N ALA A 253 -3.40 -32.68 6.53
CA ALA A 253 -2.69 -31.93 7.57
C ALA A 253 -1.91 -32.84 8.54
N GLN A 254 -2.40 -34.06 8.79
CA GLN A 254 -1.69 -35.08 9.60
C GLN A 254 -0.47 -35.67 8.89
N GLN A 255 -0.44 -35.68 7.56
CA GLN A 255 0.65 -36.23 6.74
C GLN A 255 1.83 -35.26 6.57
N ILE A 256 1.66 -33.98 6.94
CA ILE A 256 2.74 -32.98 6.87
C ILE A 256 3.84 -33.36 7.88
N PRO A 257 5.11 -33.57 7.46
CA PRO A 257 6.17 -34.06 8.36
C PRO A 257 6.54 -33.08 9.48
N SER A 258 6.57 -31.78 9.16
CA SER A 258 6.87 -30.72 10.12
C SER A 258 5.76 -30.66 11.18
N ALA A 259 6.11 -30.88 12.45
CA ALA A 259 5.17 -30.78 13.55
C ALA A 259 4.56 -29.38 13.66
N TRP A 260 5.35 -28.35 13.35
CA TRP A 260 4.91 -26.96 13.36
C TRP A 260 3.86 -26.70 12.25
N ASP A 261 4.17 -27.06 11.01
CA ASP A 261 3.26 -26.85 9.88
C ASP A 261 1.99 -27.70 10.01
N SER A 262 2.17 -28.99 10.34
CA SER A 262 1.07 -29.93 10.58
C SER A 262 0.08 -29.38 11.61
N SER A 263 0.57 -28.94 12.77
CA SER A 263 -0.31 -28.41 13.82
C SER A 263 -0.96 -27.08 13.44
N ASN A 264 -0.25 -26.17 12.77
CA ASN A 264 -0.85 -24.91 12.30
C ASN A 264 -2.01 -25.18 11.33
N GLN A 265 -1.82 -26.13 10.43
CA GLN A 265 -2.85 -26.54 9.47
C GLN A 265 -4.01 -27.31 10.13
N LEU A 266 -3.72 -28.21 11.08
CA LEU A 266 -4.76 -28.92 11.84
C LEU A 266 -5.64 -27.98 12.66
N ILE A 267 -5.10 -26.87 13.15
CA ILE A 267 -5.91 -25.86 13.84
C ILE A 267 -6.87 -25.15 12.86
N ARG A 268 -6.44 -24.86 11.62
CA ARG A 268 -7.36 -24.34 10.58
C ARG A 268 -8.50 -25.31 10.30
N VAL A 269 -8.17 -26.60 10.23
CA VAL A 269 -9.17 -27.68 10.10
C VAL A 269 -10.10 -27.72 11.32
N ALA A 270 -9.59 -27.54 12.53
CA ALA A 270 -10.41 -27.48 13.74
C ALA A 270 -11.42 -26.33 13.71
N VAL A 271 -10.99 -25.14 13.26
CA VAL A 271 -11.91 -24.00 13.03
C VAL A 271 -13.00 -24.36 12.00
N ALA A 272 -12.64 -25.09 10.93
CA ALA A 272 -13.60 -25.53 9.93
C ALA A 272 -14.65 -26.50 10.50
N TYR A 273 -14.25 -27.49 11.29
CA TYR A 273 -15.18 -28.38 12.00
C TYR A 273 -16.12 -27.61 12.91
N HIS A 274 -15.61 -26.63 13.67
CA HIS A 274 -16.45 -25.82 14.54
C HIS A 274 -17.51 -25.05 13.75
N LYS A 275 -17.12 -24.43 12.63
CA LYS A 275 -18.05 -23.74 11.73
C LYS A 275 -19.06 -24.69 11.07
N ASN A 276 -18.70 -25.96 10.89
CA ASN A 276 -19.58 -27.02 10.39
C ASN A 276 -20.46 -27.66 11.48
N GLN A 277 -20.62 -27.02 12.64
CA GLN A 277 -21.42 -27.51 13.77
C GLN A 277 -20.90 -28.82 14.39
N GLU A 278 -19.59 -29.09 14.28
CA GLU A 278 -18.91 -30.23 14.91
C GLU A 278 -17.91 -29.78 15.99
N PRO A 279 -18.35 -29.05 17.05
CA PRO A 279 -17.46 -28.41 18.03
C PRO A 279 -16.68 -29.42 18.89
N GLN A 280 -17.20 -30.63 19.08
CA GLN A 280 -16.48 -31.69 19.82
C GLN A 280 -15.22 -32.14 19.06
N ILE A 281 -15.34 -32.38 17.75
CA ILE A 281 -14.20 -32.77 16.90
C ILE A 281 -13.22 -31.61 16.79
N ALA A 282 -13.72 -30.38 16.63
CA ALA A 282 -12.91 -29.17 16.61
C ALA A 282 -12.02 -29.05 17.87
N ARG A 283 -12.60 -29.19 19.07
CA ARG A 283 -11.85 -29.16 20.34
C ARG A 283 -10.78 -30.23 20.41
N GLN A 284 -11.12 -31.48 20.07
CA GLN A 284 -10.16 -32.59 20.11
C GLN A 284 -8.97 -32.37 19.17
N ILE A 285 -9.21 -31.90 17.95
CA ILE A 285 -8.14 -31.61 16.99
C ILE A 285 -7.29 -30.44 17.49
N PHE A 286 -7.92 -29.38 17.97
CA PHE A 286 -7.21 -28.21 18.48
C PHE A 286 -6.30 -28.56 19.66
N GLU A 287 -6.82 -29.24 20.68
CA GLU A 287 -6.07 -29.61 21.89
C GLU A 287 -4.87 -30.51 21.57
N ARG A 288 -5.07 -31.52 20.71
CA ARG A 288 -3.98 -32.39 20.23
C ARG A 288 -2.92 -31.60 19.45
N SER A 289 -3.35 -30.66 18.61
CA SER A 289 -2.45 -29.85 17.79
C SER A 289 -1.60 -28.90 18.64
N VAL A 290 -2.22 -28.24 19.63
CA VAL A 290 -1.51 -27.41 20.61
C VAL A 290 -0.54 -28.26 21.42
N GLN A 291 -0.94 -29.46 21.87
CA GLN A 291 -0.04 -30.35 22.60
C GLN A 291 1.17 -30.77 21.75
N LYS A 292 0.95 -31.11 20.47
CA LYS A 292 2.03 -31.43 19.53
C LYS A 292 2.98 -30.23 19.32
N LEU A 293 2.47 -29.00 19.24
CA LEU A 293 3.29 -27.78 19.16
C LEU A 293 4.17 -27.61 20.40
N VAL A 294 3.59 -27.77 21.59
CA VAL A 294 4.32 -27.66 22.86
C VAL A 294 5.43 -28.70 22.94
N SER A 295 5.15 -29.95 22.57
CA SER A 295 6.15 -31.03 22.57
C SER A 295 7.25 -30.85 21.52
N ALA A 296 6.96 -30.18 20.40
CA ALA A 296 7.91 -29.90 19.33
C ALA A 296 8.57 -28.51 19.44
N ARG A 297 8.40 -27.82 20.57
CA ARG A 297 8.89 -26.46 20.78
C ARG A 297 10.41 -26.39 20.66
N LYS A 298 10.89 -25.43 19.87
CA LYS A 298 12.32 -25.08 19.74
C LYS A 298 12.52 -23.58 19.92
N PRO A 299 13.68 -23.12 20.45
CA PRO A 299 13.95 -21.69 20.66
C PRO A 299 13.78 -20.82 19.41
N GLU A 300 14.16 -21.34 18.24
CA GLU A 300 14.10 -20.66 16.95
C GLU A 300 12.69 -20.60 16.33
N ASN A 301 11.73 -21.40 16.84
CA ASN A 301 10.39 -21.47 16.29
C ASN A 301 9.44 -20.57 17.08
N PRO A 302 8.67 -19.66 16.43
CA PRO A 302 7.68 -18.79 17.07
C PRO A 302 6.42 -19.55 17.50
N THR A 303 6.60 -20.62 18.26
CA THR A 303 5.56 -21.57 18.68
C THR A 303 4.47 -20.86 19.49
N ASP A 304 4.88 -19.95 20.36
CA ASP A 304 3.97 -19.21 21.24
C ASP A 304 3.12 -18.19 20.48
N ILE A 305 3.66 -17.62 19.40
CA ILE A 305 2.90 -16.77 18.45
C ILE A 305 1.76 -17.59 17.83
N LEU A 306 2.06 -18.81 17.37
CA LEU A 306 1.04 -19.69 16.82
C LEU A 306 -0.01 -20.07 17.86
N ILE A 307 0.40 -20.47 19.06
CA ILE A 307 -0.54 -20.84 20.12
C ILE A 307 -1.44 -19.65 20.45
N ALA A 308 -0.90 -18.44 20.61
CA ALA A 308 -1.67 -17.24 20.90
C ALA A 308 -2.67 -16.89 19.79
N LYS A 309 -2.20 -16.74 18.53
CA LYS A 309 -3.07 -16.43 17.38
C LYS A 309 -4.23 -17.43 17.23
N ASN A 310 -3.95 -18.71 17.47
CA ASN A 310 -4.94 -19.75 17.36
C ASN A 310 -5.89 -19.82 18.57
N THR A 311 -5.40 -19.50 19.77
CA THR A 311 -6.21 -19.35 20.98
C THR A 311 -7.21 -18.21 20.83
N ILE A 312 -6.78 -17.06 20.28
CA ILE A 312 -7.64 -15.91 19.99
C ILE A 312 -8.81 -16.33 19.08
N LYS A 313 -8.52 -17.02 17.97
CA LYS A 313 -9.54 -17.52 17.04
C LYS A 313 -10.54 -18.45 17.72
N PHE A 314 -10.07 -19.41 18.53
CA PHE A 314 -10.94 -20.34 19.24
C PHE A 314 -11.79 -19.66 20.33
N ALA A 315 -11.22 -18.68 21.04
CA ALA A 315 -11.98 -17.87 22.00
C ALA A 315 -13.11 -17.09 21.32
N GLN A 316 -12.84 -16.47 20.15
CA GLN A 316 -13.85 -15.75 19.35
C GLN A 316 -14.97 -16.68 18.84
N LEU A 317 -14.67 -17.96 18.59
CA LEU A 317 -15.70 -18.96 18.26
C LEU A 317 -16.58 -19.34 19.46
N GLY A 318 -16.13 -19.05 20.68
CA GLY A 318 -16.83 -19.35 21.93
C GLY A 318 -16.29 -20.55 22.69
N GLU A 319 -15.21 -21.16 22.22
CA GLU A 319 -14.58 -22.32 22.86
C GLU A 319 -13.64 -21.86 23.99
N LEU A 320 -14.22 -21.17 24.98
CA LEU A 320 -13.46 -20.40 25.98
C LEU A 320 -12.65 -21.29 26.93
N THR A 321 -13.16 -22.45 27.33
CA THR A 321 -12.44 -23.39 28.20
C THR A 321 -11.24 -24.01 27.49
N THR A 322 -11.42 -24.43 26.23
CA THR A 322 -10.34 -24.98 25.41
C THR A 322 -9.30 -23.90 25.07
N ALA A 323 -9.74 -22.67 24.78
CA ALA A 323 -8.86 -21.52 24.59
C ALA A 323 -8.06 -21.21 25.87
N ALA A 324 -8.69 -21.22 27.04
CA ALA A 324 -8.02 -21.01 28.32
C ALA A 324 -6.93 -22.07 28.59
N SER A 325 -7.21 -23.35 28.30
CA SER A 325 -6.21 -24.43 28.41
C SER A 325 -5.01 -24.20 27.48
N ALA A 326 -5.24 -23.72 26.25
CA ALA A 326 -4.16 -23.41 25.31
C ALA A 326 -3.35 -22.16 25.73
N ALA A 327 -4.01 -21.12 26.24
CA ALA A 327 -3.36 -19.91 26.74
C ALA A 327 -2.35 -20.22 27.87
N GLN A 328 -2.66 -21.20 28.74
CA GLN A 328 -1.76 -21.64 29.81
C GLN A 328 -0.46 -22.29 29.29
N LYS A 329 -0.45 -22.80 28.05
CA LYS A 329 0.69 -23.51 27.46
C LYS A 329 1.72 -22.58 26.82
N ILE A 330 1.38 -21.31 26.57
CA ILE A 330 2.32 -20.27 26.12
C ILE A 330 3.38 -20.08 27.22
N LEU A 331 4.66 -19.85 26.92
CA LEU A 331 5.72 -19.70 27.93
C LEU A 331 5.63 -18.40 28.74
N ALA A 332 6.21 -18.41 29.95
CA ALA A 332 6.19 -17.26 30.86
C ALA A 332 7.11 -16.14 30.39
N GLU A 333 8.15 -16.52 29.65
CA GLU A 333 9.10 -15.67 28.93
C GLU A 333 8.45 -14.90 27.77
N ASN A 334 7.22 -15.29 27.38
CA ASN A 334 6.44 -14.66 26.31
C ASN A 334 5.14 -14.02 26.83
N PRO A 335 5.23 -13.05 27.75
CA PRO A 335 4.06 -12.54 28.49
C PRO A 335 3.08 -11.74 27.61
N HIS A 336 3.52 -11.10 26.52
CA HIS A 336 2.64 -10.35 25.62
C HIS A 336 1.66 -11.28 24.87
N TRP A 337 2.16 -12.38 24.31
CA TRP A 337 1.33 -13.41 23.68
C TRP A 337 0.32 -14.02 24.65
N ARG A 338 0.72 -14.25 25.91
CA ARG A 338 -0.19 -14.67 26.99
C ARG A 338 -1.28 -13.62 27.21
N ALA A 339 -0.91 -12.36 27.33
CA ALA A 339 -1.87 -11.28 27.60
C ALA A 339 -2.89 -11.11 26.47
N GLN A 340 -2.49 -11.21 25.19
CA GLN A 340 -3.43 -11.15 24.06
C GLN A 340 -4.47 -12.27 24.11
N ALA A 341 -4.03 -13.50 24.39
CA ALA A 341 -4.91 -14.65 24.51
C ALA A 341 -5.92 -14.44 25.66
N TRP A 342 -5.44 -14.03 26.84
CA TRP A 342 -6.30 -13.81 28.00
C TRP A 342 -7.22 -12.59 27.88
N LEU A 343 -6.78 -11.52 27.22
CA LEU A 343 -7.64 -10.37 26.88
C LEU A 343 -8.83 -10.82 26.03
N THR A 344 -8.56 -11.61 24.99
CA THR A 344 -9.62 -12.15 24.12
C THR A 344 -10.57 -13.06 24.88
N ILE A 345 -10.05 -13.97 25.70
CA ILE A 345 -10.88 -14.88 26.51
C ILE A 345 -11.74 -14.08 27.50
N ALA A 346 -11.18 -13.08 28.18
CA ALA A 346 -11.93 -12.24 29.11
C ALA A 346 -13.07 -11.48 28.41
N GLY A 347 -12.76 -10.85 27.27
CA GLY A 347 -13.73 -10.08 26.50
C GLY A 347 -14.85 -10.94 25.91
N GLU A 348 -14.53 -12.09 25.33
CA GLU A 348 -15.53 -13.03 24.81
C GLU A 348 -16.34 -13.69 25.92
N ALA A 349 -15.73 -14.00 27.07
CA ALA A 349 -16.45 -14.50 28.24
C ALA A 349 -17.47 -13.47 28.76
N ARG A 350 -17.10 -12.18 28.83
CA ARG A 350 -18.05 -11.11 29.19
C ARG A 350 -19.20 -11.03 28.19
N LYS A 351 -18.92 -10.97 26.89
CA LYS A 351 -19.97 -10.89 25.85
C LYS A 351 -20.97 -12.04 25.92
N ARG A 352 -20.53 -13.20 26.44
CA ARG A 352 -21.34 -14.42 26.60
C ARG A 352 -21.91 -14.59 28.01
N ASN A 353 -21.86 -13.57 28.86
CA ASN A 353 -22.34 -13.58 30.25
C ASN A 353 -21.70 -14.65 31.15
N GLN A 354 -20.46 -15.06 30.85
CA GLN A 354 -19.69 -16.01 31.68
C GLN A 354 -18.80 -15.26 32.68
N SER A 355 -19.42 -14.59 33.65
CA SER A 355 -18.76 -13.66 34.58
C SER A 355 -17.59 -14.28 35.37
N GLN A 356 -17.74 -15.52 35.83
CA GLN A 356 -16.68 -16.24 36.55
C GLN A 356 -15.45 -16.47 35.65
N LEU A 357 -15.67 -16.92 34.42
CA LEU A 357 -14.57 -17.16 33.47
C LEU A 357 -13.92 -15.85 33.02
N ALA A 358 -14.72 -14.79 32.80
CA ALA A 358 -14.20 -13.47 32.49
C ALA A 358 -13.28 -12.96 33.62
N THR A 359 -13.69 -13.13 34.87
CA THR A 359 -12.88 -12.75 36.05
C THR A 359 -11.59 -13.57 36.15
N GLN A 360 -11.67 -14.89 35.93
CA GLN A 360 -10.49 -15.76 35.92
C GLN A 360 -9.52 -15.39 34.80
N ALA A 361 -10.01 -15.19 33.58
CA ALA A 361 -9.20 -14.76 32.45
C ALA A 361 -8.55 -13.40 32.68
N MET A 362 -9.29 -12.46 33.29
CA MET A 362 -8.74 -11.16 33.70
C MET A 362 -7.59 -11.34 34.70
N ASN A 363 -7.74 -12.20 35.71
CA ASN A 363 -6.66 -12.48 36.67
C ASN A 363 -5.42 -13.11 35.99
N GLN A 364 -5.63 -13.97 35.00
CA GLN A 364 -4.52 -14.55 34.21
C GLN A 364 -3.84 -13.51 33.32
N MET A 365 -4.61 -12.57 32.75
CA MET A 365 -4.07 -11.43 32.02
C MET A 365 -3.18 -10.56 32.92
N ILE A 366 -3.63 -10.27 34.15
CA ILE A 366 -2.82 -9.55 35.16
C ILE A 366 -1.55 -10.32 35.52
N ALA A 367 -1.65 -11.65 35.70
CA ALA A 367 -0.47 -12.47 35.95
C ALA A 367 0.54 -12.40 34.79
N ALA A 368 0.07 -12.40 33.53
CA ALA A 368 0.91 -12.20 32.36
C ALA A 368 1.57 -10.81 32.35
N GLY A 369 0.82 -9.75 32.69
CA GLY A 369 1.38 -8.40 32.85
C GLY A 369 2.48 -8.33 33.92
N ASN A 370 2.28 -8.98 35.07
CA ASN A 370 3.27 -9.03 36.15
C ASN A 370 4.55 -9.78 35.75
N LEU A 371 4.41 -10.85 34.93
CA LEU A 371 5.56 -11.49 34.31
C LEU A 371 6.29 -10.54 33.37
N GLY A 372 5.55 -9.76 32.57
CA GLY A 372 6.09 -8.67 31.76
C GLY A 372 7.01 -7.73 32.55
N LYS A 373 6.55 -7.21 33.69
CA LYS A 373 7.36 -6.33 34.56
C LYS A 373 8.71 -6.94 34.94
N LYS A 374 8.75 -8.25 35.21
CA LYS A 374 9.99 -8.98 35.57
C LYS A 374 11.02 -9.00 34.44
N TYR A 375 10.57 -8.97 33.19
CA TYR A 375 11.44 -8.94 32.01
C TYR A 375 11.68 -7.51 31.50
N ASN A 376 11.54 -6.50 32.38
CA ASN A 376 11.67 -5.07 32.10
C ASN A 376 10.66 -4.53 31.07
N PHE A 377 9.51 -5.18 30.91
CA PHE A 377 8.38 -4.61 30.16
C PHE A 377 7.58 -3.69 31.08
N GLY A 378 7.29 -2.46 30.65
CA GLY A 378 6.58 -1.44 31.45
C GLY A 378 7.48 -0.58 32.33
N MET A 379 8.72 -0.32 31.92
CA MET A 379 9.60 0.69 32.55
C MET A 379 9.44 2.08 31.91
N GLY A 380 8.57 2.23 30.92
CA GLY A 380 8.19 3.51 30.34
C GLY A 380 8.01 3.39 28.83
N PHE A 381 6.89 3.88 28.33
CA PHE A 381 6.59 4.00 26.90
C PHE A 381 7.72 4.76 26.20
N GLY A 382 8.66 4.03 25.59
CA GLY A 382 9.89 4.60 25.06
C GLY A 382 10.96 3.57 24.63
N ASP A 383 10.92 2.32 25.13
CA ASP A 383 11.70 1.20 24.57
C ASP A 383 10.85 0.44 23.53
N GLN A 384 11.49 -0.11 22.48
CA GLN A 384 10.88 -0.87 21.39
C GLN A 384 10.02 -2.05 21.88
N ARG A 385 10.29 -2.54 23.10
CA ARG A 385 9.57 -3.62 23.78
C ARG A 385 8.21 -3.24 24.40
N ASP A 386 8.02 -1.97 24.78
CA ASP A 386 6.73 -1.48 25.30
C ASP A 386 5.75 -1.12 24.17
N TYR A 387 6.29 -0.84 22.98
CA TYR A 387 5.53 -0.66 21.75
C TYR A 387 4.78 -1.95 21.35
N GLU A 388 5.39 -3.13 21.54
CA GLU A 388 4.78 -4.42 21.19
C GLU A 388 3.45 -4.67 21.92
N TRP A 389 3.38 -4.35 23.22
CA TRP A 389 2.14 -4.54 24.00
C TRP A 389 1.01 -3.60 23.56
N SER A 390 1.32 -2.31 23.41
CA SER A 390 0.31 -1.30 23.08
C SER A 390 -0.19 -1.44 21.64
N GLN A 391 0.70 -1.74 20.69
CA GLN A 391 0.33 -1.97 19.28
C GLN A 391 -0.46 -3.26 19.05
N GLU A 392 -0.35 -4.25 19.94
CA GLU A 392 -1.10 -5.48 19.78
C GLU A 392 -2.39 -5.48 20.60
N LEU A 393 -2.34 -5.06 21.86
CA LEU A 393 -3.51 -5.11 22.75
C LEU A 393 -4.53 -4.01 22.46
N TYR A 394 -4.12 -2.78 22.15
CA TYR A 394 -5.08 -1.70 21.89
C TYR A 394 -5.89 -1.93 20.62
N PRO A 395 -5.30 -2.28 19.46
CA PRO A 395 -6.08 -2.62 18.28
C PRO A 395 -6.96 -3.85 18.50
N LEU A 396 -6.43 -4.91 19.12
CA LEU A 396 -7.21 -6.11 19.46
C LEU A 396 -8.43 -5.75 20.31
N SER A 397 -8.24 -4.91 21.34
CA SER A 397 -9.30 -4.43 22.22
C SER A 397 -10.35 -3.60 21.48
N ARG A 398 -9.93 -2.57 20.72
CA ARG A 398 -10.81 -1.66 20.00
C ARG A 398 -11.62 -2.35 18.91
N GLN A 399 -10.97 -3.21 18.11
CA GLN A 399 -11.63 -3.89 16.99
C GLN A 399 -12.66 -4.91 17.44
N ASN A 400 -12.47 -5.51 18.62
CA ASN A 400 -13.31 -6.59 19.10
C ASN A 400 -14.23 -6.17 20.27
N GLY A 401 -14.23 -4.91 20.71
CA GLY A 401 -15.10 -4.47 21.78
C GLY A 401 -14.67 -4.97 23.18
N TYR A 402 -13.35 -5.10 23.42
CA TYR A 402 -12.77 -5.53 24.71
C TYR A 402 -12.20 -4.34 25.51
N GLU A 403 -12.74 -3.13 25.32
CA GLU A 403 -12.17 -1.93 25.95
C GLU A 403 -12.34 -1.94 27.47
N SER A 404 -13.42 -2.53 27.99
CA SER A 404 -13.61 -2.70 29.44
C SER A 404 -12.53 -3.54 30.09
N GLU A 405 -12.12 -4.64 29.45
CA GLU A 405 -11.06 -5.52 29.93
C GLU A 405 -9.71 -4.81 29.90
N MET A 406 -9.46 -4.03 28.84
CA MET A 406 -8.22 -3.27 28.73
C MET A 406 -8.12 -2.14 29.77
N VAL A 407 -9.23 -1.43 30.06
CA VAL A 407 -9.28 -0.45 31.15
C VAL A 407 -8.97 -1.13 32.49
N GLN A 408 -9.62 -2.26 32.79
CA GLN A 408 -9.35 -3.02 34.02
C GLN A 408 -7.90 -3.51 34.10
N PHE A 409 -7.32 -3.92 32.98
CA PHE A 409 -5.91 -4.30 32.91
C PHE A 409 -5.01 -3.14 33.33
N ILE A 410 -5.19 -1.97 32.71
CA ILE A 410 -4.39 -0.77 32.97
C ILE A 410 -4.50 -0.35 34.44
N GLU A 411 -5.73 -0.31 34.99
CA GLU A 411 -5.98 0.09 36.38
C GLU A 411 -5.35 -0.89 37.37
N ARG A 412 -5.54 -2.20 37.19
CA ARG A 412 -5.05 -3.23 38.12
C ARG A 412 -3.55 -3.46 38.03
N MET A 413 -2.93 -3.15 36.89
CA MET A 413 -1.48 -3.19 36.70
C MET A 413 -0.78 -1.91 37.16
N ASN A 414 -1.54 -0.89 37.57
CA ASN A 414 -1.05 0.44 37.89
C ASN A 414 -0.23 1.05 36.74
N LEU A 415 -0.82 1.05 35.54
CA LEU A 415 -0.24 1.54 34.28
C LEU A 415 -0.95 2.83 33.81
N GLN A 416 -1.43 3.67 34.71
CA GLN A 416 -2.29 4.80 34.36
C GLN A 416 -1.55 5.86 33.53
N ALA A 417 -0.25 6.07 33.79
CA ALA A 417 0.58 7.00 33.01
C ALA A 417 0.88 6.42 31.62
N GLU A 418 1.27 5.15 31.60
CA GLU A 418 1.56 4.34 30.43
C GLU A 418 0.36 4.20 29.48
N GLY A 419 -0.80 3.88 30.05
CA GLY A 419 -2.06 3.68 29.34
C GLY A 419 -2.89 4.95 29.18
N ALA A 420 -2.34 6.12 29.50
CA ALA A 420 -3.08 7.37 29.54
C ALA A 420 -3.76 7.68 28.20
N GLU A 421 -3.08 7.50 27.06
CA GLU A 421 -3.69 7.68 25.72
C GLU A 421 -4.96 6.82 25.57
N PHE A 422 -4.88 5.54 25.91
CA PHE A 422 -6.04 4.65 25.81
C PHE A 422 -7.15 5.07 26.78
N LEU A 423 -6.82 5.37 28.04
CA LEU A 423 -7.80 5.76 29.06
C LEU A 423 -8.49 7.09 28.72
N ILE A 424 -7.75 8.09 28.21
CA ILE A 424 -8.28 9.37 27.77
C ILE A 424 -9.26 9.16 26.61
N GLU A 425 -8.88 8.37 25.60
CA GLU A 425 -9.79 8.09 24.47
C GLU A 425 -11.07 7.36 24.89
N GLN A 426 -10.98 6.44 25.85
CA GLN A 426 -12.17 5.81 26.41
C GLN A 426 -13.05 6.80 27.18
N ALA A 427 -12.45 7.69 27.98
CA ALA A 427 -13.19 8.73 28.71
C ALA A 427 -13.87 9.70 27.72
N LEU A 428 -13.18 10.11 26.66
CA LEU A 428 -13.73 10.95 25.59
C LEU A 428 -14.92 10.28 24.87
N LYS A 429 -14.80 9.00 24.49
CA LYS A 429 -15.89 8.22 23.88
C LYS A 429 -17.13 8.16 24.77
N ARG A 430 -16.94 8.16 26.09
CA ARG A 430 -18.02 8.15 27.11
C ARG A 430 -18.50 9.55 27.50
N LYS A 431 -17.93 10.62 26.92
CA LYS A 431 -18.19 12.02 27.30
C LYS A 431 -17.84 12.33 28.77
N GLU A 432 -16.91 11.59 29.35
CA GLU A 432 -16.38 11.78 30.71
C GLU A 432 -15.21 12.79 30.67
N PHE A 433 -15.45 14.02 30.22
CA PHE A 433 -14.37 14.98 29.89
C PHE A 433 -13.50 15.38 31.08
N ASP A 434 -14.06 15.55 32.29
CA ASP A 434 -13.28 15.88 33.48
C ASP A 434 -12.34 14.76 33.88
N LYS A 435 -12.77 13.51 33.69
CA LYS A 435 -11.93 12.33 33.89
C LYS A 435 -10.84 12.26 32.83
N ALA A 436 -11.18 12.51 31.57
CA ALA A 436 -10.20 12.58 30.48
C ALA A 436 -9.10 13.60 30.78
N LYS A 437 -9.47 14.81 31.23
CA LYS A 437 -8.52 15.85 31.62
C LYS A 437 -7.61 15.43 32.78
N LYS A 438 -8.17 14.78 33.82
CA LYS A 438 -7.40 14.30 34.98
C LYS A 438 -6.41 13.18 34.66
N LEU A 439 -6.63 12.45 33.57
CA LEU A 439 -5.77 11.36 33.12
C LEU A 439 -4.54 11.82 32.33
N ILE A 440 -4.44 13.12 31.97
CA ILE A 440 -3.28 13.67 31.26
C ILE A 440 -2.13 13.90 32.27
N PRO A 441 -1.02 13.15 32.20
CA PRO A 441 0.12 13.30 33.10
C PRO A 441 1.04 14.47 32.69
N ILE A 442 1.89 14.91 33.63
CA ILE A 442 2.97 15.88 33.40
C ILE A 442 4.32 15.17 33.65
N PRO A 443 5.23 15.04 32.67
CA PRO A 443 5.07 15.24 31.22
C PRO A 443 4.37 14.04 30.54
N MET A 444 3.61 14.30 29.46
CA MET A 444 2.99 13.25 28.65
C MET A 444 3.76 13.04 27.34
N SER A 445 4.16 11.80 27.08
CA SER A 445 5.01 11.44 25.95
C SER A 445 4.29 10.62 24.90
N ARG A 446 4.55 10.87 23.61
CA ARG A 446 4.13 9.99 22.50
C ARG A 446 5.35 9.50 21.72
N SER A 447 5.36 8.21 21.40
CA SER A 447 6.33 7.61 20.47
C SER A 447 5.81 7.71 19.05
N ILE A 448 6.62 8.28 18.17
CA ILE A 448 6.52 8.12 16.71
C ILE A 448 7.82 7.47 16.23
N ASP A 449 7.83 6.85 15.05
CA ASP A 449 8.85 5.92 14.51
C ASP A 449 10.35 6.34 14.59
N ALA A 450 10.68 7.51 15.17
CA ALA A 450 12.04 7.99 15.42
C ALA A 450 12.27 8.80 16.73
N GLY A 451 11.33 8.89 17.70
CA GLY A 451 11.58 9.64 18.95
C GLY A 451 10.38 9.81 19.90
N VAL A 452 10.67 10.32 21.11
CA VAL A 452 9.68 10.63 22.17
C VAL A 452 9.47 12.14 22.25
N PHE A 453 8.21 12.59 22.15
CA PHE A 453 7.84 14.02 22.21
C PHE A 453 6.82 14.28 23.32
N GLU A 454 6.94 15.43 23.99
CA GLU A 454 5.94 15.92 24.93
C GLU A 454 4.69 16.40 24.17
N VAL A 455 3.54 15.83 24.48
CA VAL A 455 2.26 16.05 23.77
C VAL A 455 1.12 16.45 24.71
N GLN A 456 1.45 16.91 25.93
CA GLN A 456 0.46 17.27 26.94
C GLN A 456 -0.57 18.28 26.41
N ASP A 457 -0.09 19.36 25.77
CA ASP A 457 -0.95 20.42 25.23
C ASP A 457 -1.91 19.93 24.14
N VAL A 458 -1.45 18.99 23.31
CA VAL A 458 -2.27 18.39 22.25
C VAL A 458 -3.44 17.61 22.84
N TRP A 459 -3.22 16.90 23.94
CA TRP A 459 -4.31 16.18 24.64
C TRP A 459 -5.24 17.12 25.39
N LEU A 460 -4.71 18.17 26.03
CA LEU A 460 -5.53 19.21 26.67
C LEU A 460 -6.47 19.86 25.65
N GLU A 461 -5.94 20.21 24.48
CA GLU A 461 -6.72 20.75 23.36
C GLU A 461 -7.76 19.75 22.85
N LYS A 462 -7.38 18.49 22.59
CA LYS A 462 -8.32 17.45 22.13
C LYS A 462 -9.47 17.24 23.12
N VAL A 463 -9.18 17.23 24.41
CA VAL A 463 -10.20 17.08 25.46
C VAL A 463 -11.12 18.32 25.51
N ALA A 464 -10.54 19.53 25.51
CA ALA A 464 -11.31 20.77 25.55
C ALA A 464 -12.21 20.96 24.31
N THR A 465 -11.71 20.67 23.12
CA THR A 465 -12.47 20.80 21.86
C THR A 465 -13.62 19.79 21.78
N GLN A 466 -13.41 18.54 22.19
CA GLN A 466 -14.50 17.56 22.23
C GLN A 466 -15.55 17.88 23.29
N ALA A 467 -15.13 18.39 24.46
CA ALA A 467 -16.05 18.86 25.50
C ALA A 467 -16.91 20.02 24.98
N ALA A 468 -16.29 21.01 24.33
CA ALA A 468 -16.98 22.16 23.76
C ALA A 468 -18.01 21.75 22.69
N ARG A 469 -17.63 20.87 21.76
CA ARG A 469 -18.55 20.31 20.75
C ARG A 469 -19.73 19.55 21.34
N ALA A 470 -19.57 19.00 22.55
CA ALA A 470 -20.64 18.34 23.30
C ALA A 470 -21.47 19.31 24.15
N GLY A 471 -21.26 20.62 24.04
CA GLY A 471 -21.95 21.67 24.81
C GLY A 471 -21.33 21.97 26.19
N GLN A 472 -20.16 21.41 26.51
CA GLN A 472 -19.46 21.64 27.78
C GLN A 472 -18.26 22.58 27.59
N PHE A 473 -18.48 23.88 27.78
CA PHE A 473 -17.49 24.90 27.40
C PHE A 473 -16.43 25.20 28.46
N SER A 474 -16.60 24.76 29.71
CA SER A 474 -15.73 25.13 30.84
C SER A 474 -14.25 24.82 30.60
N GLN A 475 -13.96 23.67 29.97
CA GLN A 475 -12.59 23.24 29.70
C GLN A 475 -11.95 24.05 28.58
N ALA A 476 -12.71 24.40 27.54
CA ALA A 476 -12.27 25.26 26.46
C ALA A 476 -11.98 26.68 26.96
N VAL A 477 -12.88 27.24 27.78
CA VAL A 477 -12.68 28.57 28.39
C VAL A 477 -11.43 28.57 29.28
N ALA A 478 -11.28 27.58 30.18
CA ALA A 478 -10.11 27.50 31.03
C ALA A 478 -8.79 27.36 30.25
N LEU A 479 -8.78 26.55 29.18
CA LEU A 479 -7.60 26.37 28.34
C LEU A 479 -7.25 27.64 27.56
N SER A 480 -8.25 28.36 27.06
CA SER A 480 -8.04 29.66 26.39
C SER A 480 -7.44 30.72 27.31
N GLN A 481 -7.84 30.73 28.59
CA GLN A 481 -7.29 31.63 29.60
C GLN A 481 -5.87 31.26 30.02
N ALA A 482 -5.55 29.97 30.02
CA ALA A 482 -4.21 29.47 30.34
C ALA A 482 -3.20 29.73 29.21
N GLN A 483 -3.65 29.75 27.95
CA GLN A 483 -2.81 29.99 26.78
C GLN A 483 -3.35 31.15 25.92
N PRO A 484 -3.43 32.38 26.47
CA PRO A 484 -4.08 33.51 25.81
C PRO A 484 -3.30 34.05 24.60
N GLU A 485 -2.04 33.65 24.42
CA GLU A 485 -1.20 34.04 23.28
C GLU A 485 -1.24 33.01 22.13
N ASN A 486 -1.84 31.83 22.34
CA ASN A 486 -1.88 30.77 21.33
C ASN A 486 -3.07 30.96 20.37
N ILE A 487 -2.87 31.81 19.35
CA ILE A 487 -3.93 32.21 18.41
C ILE A 487 -4.61 31.02 17.71
N LEU A 488 -3.85 30.01 17.26
CA LEU A 488 -4.44 28.84 16.58
C LEU A 488 -5.33 28.04 17.54
N LEU A 489 -4.90 27.87 18.78
CA LEU A 489 -5.73 27.23 19.82
C LEU A 489 -7.01 28.03 20.06
N LEU A 490 -6.93 29.36 20.20
CA LEU A 490 -8.12 30.20 20.40
C LEU A 490 -9.11 30.05 19.25
N VAL A 491 -8.65 30.01 18.00
CA VAL A 491 -9.50 29.79 16.81
C VAL A 491 -10.12 28.39 16.81
N ARG A 492 -9.36 27.33 17.11
CA ARG A 492 -9.92 25.96 17.17
C ARG A 492 -10.95 25.81 18.30
N LEU A 493 -10.70 26.43 19.44
CA LEU A 493 -11.63 26.45 20.57
C LEU A 493 -12.88 27.28 20.23
N SER A 494 -12.76 28.42 19.55
CA SER A 494 -13.93 29.21 19.13
C SER A 494 -14.82 28.39 18.20
N GLN A 495 -14.22 27.72 17.22
CA GLN A 495 -14.94 26.82 16.32
C GLN A 495 -15.63 25.68 17.07
N ALA A 496 -14.96 25.05 18.04
CA ALA A 496 -15.53 23.97 18.82
C ALA A 496 -16.69 24.43 19.74
N ILE A 497 -16.61 25.65 20.27
CA ILE A 497 -17.67 26.28 21.09
C ILE A 497 -18.89 26.64 20.21
N GLU A 498 -18.66 27.17 19.01
CA GLU A 498 -19.70 27.43 18.00
C GLU A 498 -20.45 26.15 17.66
N ASP A 499 -19.71 25.06 17.36
CA ASP A 499 -20.28 23.74 17.05
C ASP A 499 -21.13 23.18 18.20
N GLY A 500 -20.75 23.49 19.45
CA GLY A 500 -21.50 23.13 20.65
C GLY A 500 -22.73 24.01 20.92
N GLY A 501 -22.98 25.04 20.10
CA GLY A 501 -24.17 25.88 20.15
C GLY A 501 -24.02 27.18 20.97
N ASN A 502 -22.80 27.63 21.28
CA ASN A 502 -22.57 28.88 22.02
C ASN A 502 -21.83 29.93 21.16
N SER A 503 -22.53 30.46 20.15
CA SER A 503 -21.98 31.47 19.23
C SER A 503 -21.47 32.74 19.92
N LYS A 504 -22.07 33.13 21.06
CA LYS A 504 -21.64 34.34 21.78
C LYS A 504 -20.23 34.18 22.34
N GLU A 505 -19.97 33.08 23.05
CA GLU A 505 -18.65 32.79 23.63
C GLU A 505 -17.63 32.48 22.53
N ALA A 506 -18.05 31.76 21.47
CA ALA A 506 -17.21 31.52 20.30
C ALA A 506 -16.74 32.84 19.65
N GLN A 507 -17.67 33.77 19.43
CA GLN A 507 -17.35 35.08 18.87
C GLN A 507 -16.43 35.88 19.79
N GLN A 508 -16.65 35.88 21.10
CA GLN A 508 -15.76 36.55 22.05
C GLN A 508 -14.33 35.99 21.98
N LEU A 509 -14.19 34.66 21.90
CA LEU A 509 -12.89 34.02 21.82
C LEU A 509 -12.18 34.31 20.49
N LEU A 510 -12.93 34.37 19.39
CA LEU A 510 -12.44 34.79 18.08
C LEU A 510 -11.97 36.25 18.09
N GLU A 511 -12.70 37.16 18.76
CA GLU A 511 -12.28 38.56 18.93
C GLU A 511 -10.96 38.66 19.71
N ILE A 512 -10.79 37.86 20.76
CA ILE A 512 -9.53 37.80 21.50
C ILE A 512 -8.41 37.34 20.58
N ALA A 513 -8.62 36.27 19.80
CA ALA A 513 -7.64 35.76 18.85
C ALA A 513 -7.22 36.83 17.83
N LEU A 514 -8.17 37.61 17.31
CA LEU A 514 -7.92 38.72 16.38
C LEU A 514 -7.16 39.88 17.03
N GLN A 515 -7.48 40.24 18.27
CA GLN A 515 -6.75 41.27 19.02
C GLN A 515 -5.29 40.87 19.28
N LYS A 516 -5.03 39.56 19.49
CA LYS A 516 -3.67 39.01 19.65
C LYS A 516 -2.94 38.95 18.31
N ALA A 517 -3.60 38.47 17.27
CA ALA A 517 -3.09 38.48 15.90
C ALA A 517 -2.62 39.86 15.45
N ALA A 518 -3.38 40.92 15.75
CA ALA A 518 -3.02 42.30 15.40
C ALA A 518 -1.73 42.80 16.07
N LYS A 519 -1.28 42.17 17.17
CA LYS A 519 -0.07 42.55 17.92
C LYS A 519 1.16 41.70 17.56
N LEU A 520 0.99 40.68 16.71
CA LEU A 520 2.09 39.86 16.26
C LEU A 520 3.14 40.67 15.48
N ASP A 521 4.40 40.25 15.59
CA ASP A 521 5.47 40.84 14.79
C ASP A 521 5.46 40.30 13.34
N VAL A 522 6.31 40.88 12.49
CA VAL A 522 6.43 40.48 11.09
C VAL A 522 7.34 39.26 10.88
N GLN A 523 7.60 38.43 11.92
CA GLN A 523 8.40 37.21 11.81
C GLN A 523 7.67 36.09 11.08
N SER A 524 8.40 35.16 10.43
CA SER A 524 7.75 34.12 9.61
C SER A 524 6.84 33.22 10.44
N GLY A 525 7.25 32.85 11.66
CA GLY A 525 6.40 32.07 12.58
C GLY A 525 5.08 32.76 12.93
N SER A 526 5.14 34.06 13.22
CA SER A 526 3.97 34.91 13.50
C SER A 526 3.02 35.00 12.31
N LEU A 527 3.56 35.21 11.11
CA LEU A 527 2.74 35.29 9.89
C LEU A 527 2.17 33.92 9.50
N SER A 528 2.90 32.82 9.74
CA SER A 528 2.39 31.45 9.57
C SER A 528 1.21 31.15 10.49
N THR A 529 1.20 31.70 11.71
CA THR A 529 0.07 31.60 12.63
C THR A 529 -1.18 32.27 12.06
N LEU A 530 -1.04 33.43 11.41
CA LEU A 530 -2.16 34.13 10.77
C LEU A 530 -2.74 33.34 9.59
N ILE A 531 -1.89 32.77 8.75
CA ILE A 531 -2.35 31.90 7.64
C ILE A 531 -3.04 30.66 8.18
N GLY A 532 -2.47 30.00 9.18
CA GLY A 532 -3.09 28.83 9.82
C GLY A 532 -4.47 29.14 10.39
N ALA A 533 -4.64 30.30 11.01
CA ALA A 533 -5.94 30.75 11.53
C ALA A 533 -6.95 30.99 10.39
N ALA A 534 -6.54 31.68 9.33
CA ALA A 534 -7.40 31.92 8.16
C ALA A 534 -7.80 30.61 7.46
N GLN A 535 -6.87 29.65 7.33
CA GLN A 535 -7.13 28.33 6.76
C GLN A 535 -8.19 27.57 7.56
N LEU A 536 -8.03 27.48 8.89
CA LEU A 536 -8.98 26.79 9.76
C LEU A 536 -10.40 27.36 9.61
N LEU A 537 -10.53 28.69 9.48
CA LEU A 537 -11.81 29.37 9.32
C LEU A 537 -12.42 29.15 7.93
N GLU A 538 -11.63 29.25 6.86
CA GLU A 538 -12.10 28.97 5.50
C GLU A 538 -12.54 27.51 5.33
N GLU A 539 -11.79 26.56 5.90
CA GLU A 539 -12.15 25.13 5.85
C GLU A 539 -13.50 24.84 6.53
N LYS A 540 -13.91 25.68 7.48
CA LYS A 540 -15.20 25.61 8.15
C LYS A 540 -16.30 26.44 7.46
N GLY A 541 -15.95 27.16 6.39
CA GLY A 541 -16.87 28.06 5.67
C GLY A 541 -17.11 29.41 6.36
N GLU A 542 -16.29 29.76 7.35
CA GLU A 542 -16.37 31.03 8.10
C GLU A 542 -15.58 32.14 7.37
N SER A 543 -15.83 32.35 6.07
CA SER A 543 -15.00 33.22 5.22
C SER A 543 -14.93 34.68 5.69
N GLN A 544 -15.97 35.20 6.35
CA GLN A 544 -15.92 36.55 6.95
C GLN A 544 -14.94 36.65 8.11
N ALA A 545 -14.83 35.61 8.94
CA ALA A 545 -13.87 35.56 10.03
C ALA A 545 -12.45 35.37 9.48
N ALA A 546 -12.28 34.50 8.49
CA ALA A 546 -11.00 34.30 7.81
C ALA A 546 -10.47 35.61 7.20
N GLU A 547 -11.34 36.40 6.55
CA GLU A 547 -10.98 37.67 5.94
C GLU A 547 -10.35 38.65 6.94
N ARG A 548 -10.80 38.64 8.20
CA ARG A 548 -10.23 39.51 9.24
C ARG A 548 -8.79 39.15 9.58
N PHE A 549 -8.44 37.86 9.60
CA PHE A 549 -7.04 37.42 9.74
C PHE A 549 -6.21 37.75 8.50
N ILE A 550 -6.79 37.59 7.31
CA ILE A 550 -6.15 37.96 6.04
C ILE A 550 -5.82 39.47 6.02
N GLN A 551 -6.73 40.33 6.47
CA GLN A 551 -6.50 41.78 6.55
C GLN A 551 -5.38 42.16 7.52
N ILE A 552 -5.28 41.48 8.66
CA ILE A 552 -4.16 41.65 9.60
C ILE A 552 -2.84 41.26 8.91
N LEU A 553 -2.83 40.11 8.25
CA LEU A 553 -1.66 39.63 7.51
C LEU A 553 -1.25 40.59 6.38
N GLN A 554 -2.21 41.10 5.60
CA GLN A 554 -1.97 42.13 4.57
C GLN A 554 -1.32 43.37 5.18
N THR A 555 -1.86 43.87 6.29
CA THR A 555 -1.35 45.06 6.99
C THR A 555 0.09 44.85 7.45
N GLN A 556 0.39 43.69 8.05
CA GLN A 556 1.74 43.35 8.50
C GLN A 556 2.73 43.21 7.33
N LEU A 557 2.31 42.60 6.22
CA LEU A 557 3.14 42.51 5.02
C LEU A 557 3.39 43.88 4.39
N GLN A 558 2.39 44.77 4.36
CA GLN A 558 2.55 46.14 3.87
C GLN A 558 3.53 46.96 4.72
N GLY A 559 3.68 46.65 6.01
CA GLY A 559 4.69 47.22 6.89
C GLY A 559 6.15 46.90 6.51
N ILE A 560 6.38 45.91 5.62
CA ILE A 560 7.71 45.58 5.10
C ILE A 560 8.00 46.49 3.90
N SER A 561 8.82 47.51 4.12
CA SER A 561 9.12 48.55 3.11
C SER A 561 9.62 48.00 1.78
N ASN A 562 10.44 46.93 1.80
CA ASN A 562 11.02 46.32 0.61
C ASN A 562 10.06 45.29 -0.02
N PRO A 563 9.56 45.51 -1.26
CA PRO A 563 8.68 44.57 -1.94
C PRO A 563 9.27 43.17 -2.15
N LYS A 564 10.59 43.06 -2.34
CA LYS A 564 11.27 41.77 -2.48
C LYS A 564 11.23 40.96 -1.19
N GLN A 565 11.46 41.62 -0.05
CA GLN A 565 11.39 40.99 1.27
C GLN A 565 9.96 40.55 1.63
N ARG A 566 8.93 41.27 1.16
CA ARG A 566 7.53 40.82 1.30
C ARG A 566 7.29 39.48 0.62
N VAL A 567 7.76 39.35 -0.62
CA VAL A 567 7.63 38.12 -1.41
C VAL A 567 8.43 36.97 -0.78
N GLU A 568 9.70 37.20 -0.43
CA GLU A 568 10.54 36.20 0.25
C GLU A 568 9.93 35.73 1.58
N ARG A 569 9.29 36.64 2.33
CA ARG A 569 8.61 36.29 3.57
C ARG A 569 7.38 35.41 3.33
N LEU A 570 6.58 35.72 2.30
CA LEU A 570 5.45 34.89 1.88
C LEU A 570 5.88 33.51 1.40
N GLU A 571 6.93 33.43 0.59
CA GLU A 571 7.52 32.15 0.17
C GLU A 571 7.89 31.29 1.38
N LYS A 572 8.56 31.90 2.37
CA LYS A 572 8.94 31.21 3.60
C LYS A 572 7.71 30.74 4.40
N ILE A 573 6.65 31.55 4.49
CA ILE A 573 5.40 31.13 5.13
C ILE A 573 4.77 29.95 4.40
N TYR A 574 4.75 29.97 3.06
CA TYR A 574 4.24 28.83 2.26
C TYR A 574 5.06 27.55 2.47
N GLN A 575 6.37 27.68 2.68
CA GLN A 575 7.25 26.55 2.99
C GLN A 575 7.04 26.02 4.41
N GLU A 576 6.86 26.90 5.40
CA GLU A 576 6.76 26.56 6.83
C GLU A 576 5.33 26.18 7.26
N GLY A 577 4.30 26.76 6.64
CA GLY A 577 2.89 26.65 7.04
C GLY A 577 2.22 25.32 6.74
N GLY A 578 2.86 24.45 5.97
CA GLY A 578 2.38 23.09 5.74
C GLY A 578 1.12 22.98 4.86
N TRP A 579 0.89 21.73 4.44
CA TRP A 579 -0.01 21.34 3.36
C TRP A 579 -1.47 21.30 3.83
N GLY A 580 -2.11 22.46 3.91
CA GLY A 580 -3.55 22.58 4.03
C GLY A 580 -4.28 22.29 2.71
N ASN A 581 -5.58 22.54 2.68
CA ASN A 581 -6.38 22.45 1.46
C ASN A 581 -5.82 23.39 0.36
N LEU A 582 -5.55 22.84 -0.83
CA LEU A 582 -4.97 23.55 -1.97
C LEU A 582 -5.84 24.74 -2.43
N ASP A 583 -7.15 24.57 -2.47
CA ASP A 583 -8.07 25.64 -2.90
C ASP A 583 -8.11 26.77 -1.89
N THR A 584 -8.17 26.43 -0.61
CA THR A 584 -8.10 27.40 0.49
C THR A 584 -6.80 28.21 0.40
N ASN A 585 -5.68 27.54 0.14
CA ASN A 585 -4.38 28.21 -0.01
C ASN A 585 -4.38 29.17 -1.19
N ILE A 586 -4.83 28.74 -2.37
CA ILE A 586 -4.90 29.59 -3.56
C ILE A 586 -5.80 30.80 -3.31
N GLU A 587 -6.92 30.61 -2.64
CA GLU A 587 -7.86 31.69 -2.34
C GLU A 587 -7.25 32.72 -1.39
N ILE A 588 -6.57 32.27 -0.32
CA ILE A 588 -5.86 33.17 0.61
C ILE A 588 -4.80 34.01 -0.15
N ILE A 589 -4.00 33.40 -1.04
CA ILE A 589 -2.99 34.14 -1.86
C ILE A 589 -3.65 35.24 -2.67
N LYS A 590 -4.74 34.91 -3.36
CA LYS A 590 -5.46 35.87 -4.20
C LYS A 590 -5.93 37.06 -3.38
N ARG A 591 -6.52 36.80 -2.21
CA ARG A 591 -7.00 37.84 -1.32
C ARG A 591 -5.87 38.68 -0.74
N LEU A 592 -4.70 38.10 -0.47
CA LEU A 592 -3.51 38.86 -0.02
C LEU A 592 -3.04 39.91 -1.04
N GLY A 593 -3.39 39.76 -2.33
CA GLY A 593 -3.06 40.74 -3.38
C GLY A 593 -1.56 40.87 -3.66
N VAL A 594 -0.75 39.90 -3.23
CA VAL A 594 0.70 39.88 -3.47
C VAL A 594 0.98 39.14 -4.79
N PRO A 595 1.92 39.61 -5.63
CA PRO A 595 2.32 38.89 -6.82
C PRO A 595 2.76 37.46 -6.51
N ILE A 596 2.23 36.50 -7.26
CA ILE A 596 2.65 35.10 -7.18
C ILE A 596 4.09 35.01 -7.69
N SER A 597 5.01 34.61 -6.83
CA SER A 597 6.40 34.38 -7.20
C SER A 597 6.60 33.02 -7.87
N PRO A 598 7.72 32.80 -8.58
CA PRO A 598 8.04 31.49 -9.16
C PRO A 598 8.08 30.37 -8.12
N ALA A 599 8.56 30.64 -6.90
CA ALA A 599 8.63 29.63 -5.85
C ALA A 599 7.23 29.21 -5.37
N ILE A 600 6.33 30.18 -5.15
CA ILE A 600 4.93 29.90 -4.76
C ILE A 600 4.21 29.16 -5.89
N ALA A 601 4.39 29.60 -7.15
CA ALA A 601 3.82 28.93 -8.31
C ALA A 601 4.29 27.47 -8.41
N GLN A 602 5.59 27.21 -8.21
CA GLN A 602 6.14 25.86 -8.23
C GLN A 602 5.51 24.95 -7.17
N MET A 603 5.27 25.47 -5.96
CA MET A 603 4.62 24.70 -4.88
C MET A 603 3.17 24.36 -5.25
N ILE A 604 2.41 25.34 -5.75
CA ILE A 604 1.03 25.13 -6.19
C ILE A 604 0.96 24.10 -7.31
N ILE A 605 1.85 24.19 -8.30
CA ILE A 605 1.96 23.23 -9.40
C ILE A 605 2.23 21.82 -8.85
N ASN A 606 3.23 21.67 -7.98
CA ASN A 606 3.59 20.36 -7.43
C ASN A 606 2.45 19.73 -6.64
N GLN A 607 1.76 20.52 -5.81
CA GLN A 607 0.59 20.07 -5.06
C GLN A 607 -0.58 19.70 -5.98
N SER A 608 -0.85 20.54 -6.99
CA SER A 608 -1.91 20.30 -7.97
C SER A 608 -1.68 19.00 -8.75
N ILE A 609 -0.43 18.76 -9.20
CA ILE A 609 -0.07 17.52 -9.90
C ILE A 609 -0.19 16.31 -8.96
N ALA A 610 0.24 16.42 -7.70
CA ALA A 610 0.09 15.34 -6.71
C ALA A 610 -1.39 15.00 -6.42
N GLN A 611 -2.28 16.00 -6.50
CA GLN A 611 -3.73 15.84 -6.35
C GLN A 611 -4.46 15.53 -7.67
N ASN A 612 -3.73 15.30 -8.77
CA ASN A 612 -4.28 15.04 -10.11
C ASN A 612 -5.22 16.16 -10.62
N ARG A 613 -4.86 17.43 -10.36
CA ARG A 613 -5.58 18.64 -10.77
C ARG A 613 -4.80 19.45 -11.81
N PRO A 614 -4.72 18.99 -13.06
CA PRO A 614 -3.88 19.62 -14.08
C PRO A 614 -4.41 21.00 -14.50
N ASP A 615 -5.71 21.25 -14.38
CA ASP A 615 -6.36 22.53 -14.67
C ASP A 615 -5.88 23.67 -13.77
N VAL A 616 -5.52 23.35 -12.53
CA VAL A 616 -4.93 24.33 -11.60
C VAL A 616 -3.47 24.55 -11.92
N ALA A 617 -2.67 23.48 -12.01
CA ALA A 617 -1.25 23.57 -12.30
C ALA A 617 -0.96 24.42 -13.56
N GLU A 618 -1.78 24.28 -14.60
CA GLU A 618 -1.69 25.09 -15.82
C GLU A 618 -1.71 26.59 -15.58
N LYS A 619 -2.63 27.06 -14.73
CA LYS A 619 -2.81 28.48 -14.45
C LYS A 619 -1.57 29.11 -13.81
N PHE A 620 -0.71 28.28 -13.22
CA PHE A 620 0.47 28.72 -12.50
C PHE A 620 1.78 28.54 -13.30
N LEU A 621 1.77 27.81 -14.44
CA LEU A 621 2.99 27.57 -15.24
C LEU A 621 3.66 28.86 -15.75
N SER A 622 2.86 29.87 -16.08
CA SER A 622 3.38 31.14 -16.62
C SER A 622 4.18 31.95 -15.60
N PHE A 623 4.03 31.67 -14.30
CA PHE A 623 4.74 32.35 -13.22
C PHE A 623 6.13 31.76 -12.93
N LEU A 624 6.51 30.67 -13.61
CA LEU A 624 7.87 30.14 -13.52
C LEU A 624 8.78 30.94 -14.46
N ASP A 625 9.95 31.36 -13.98
CA ASP A 625 10.86 32.23 -14.76
C ASP A 625 11.98 31.45 -15.47
N SER A 626 12.28 30.23 -15.01
CA SER A 626 13.38 29.42 -15.54
C SER A 626 12.87 28.26 -16.42
N PRO A 627 13.47 28.02 -17.59
CA PRO A 627 13.24 26.80 -18.39
C PRO A 627 13.35 25.52 -17.57
N LEU A 628 14.34 25.44 -16.67
CA LEU A 628 14.54 24.27 -15.81
C LEU A 628 13.34 24.02 -14.88
N ALA A 629 12.76 25.07 -14.31
CA ALA A 629 11.62 24.97 -13.41
C ALA A 629 10.33 24.55 -14.15
N LYS A 630 10.16 25.00 -15.40
CA LYS A 630 9.01 24.64 -16.24
C LYS A 630 9.02 23.19 -16.73
N PHE A 631 10.20 22.63 -16.94
CA PHE A 631 10.37 21.40 -17.70
C PHE A 631 9.65 20.19 -17.10
N ASP A 632 9.92 19.87 -15.84
CA ASP A 632 9.29 18.73 -15.17
C ASP A 632 7.76 18.88 -15.05
N PRO A 633 7.22 20.03 -14.59
CA PRO A 633 5.78 20.29 -14.63
C PRO A 633 5.12 20.08 -15.99
N LEU A 634 5.74 20.52 -17.09
CA LEU A 634 5.18 20.35 -18.43
C LEU A 634 5.09 18.88 -18.81
N ILE A 635 6.12 18.08 -18.53
CA ILE A 635 6.09 16.63 -18.78
C ILE A 635 4.99 15.97 -17.94
N ARG A 636 4.95 16.26 -16.64
CA ARG A 636 3.96 15.65 -15.73
C ARG A 636 2.53 16.04 -16.08
N LEU A 637 2.29 17.28 -16.52
CA LEU A 637 1.00 17.71 -17.04
C LEU A 637 0.65 16.99 -18.34
N GLY A 638 1.63 16.84 -19.25
CA GLY A 638 1.46 16.07 -20.47
C GLY A 638 1.09 14.61 -20.17
N ASP A 639 1.77 13.97 -19.22
CA ASP A 639 1.47 12.61 -18.77
C ASP A 639 0.08 12.51 -18.14
N ILE A 640 -0.32 13.47 -17.29
CA ILE A 640 -1.68 13.52 -16.73
C ILE A 640 -2.71 13.65 -17.86
N TYR A 641 -2.55 14.57 -18.81
CA TYR A 641 -3.52 14.70 -19.90
C TYR A 641 -3.54 13.50 -20.82
N LEU A 642 -2.38 12.86 -21.03
CA LEU A 642 -2.29 11.64 -21.79
C LEU A 642 -3.06 10.52 -21.08
N SER A 643 -2.91 10.41 -19.75
CA SER A 643 -3.69 9.48 -18.91
C SER A 643 -5.19 9.78 -18.92
N GLN A 644 -5.58 11.05 -19.16
CA GLN A 644 -6.96 11.50 -19.32
C GLN A 644 -7.45 11.46 -20.78
N ARG A 645 -6.67 10.87 -21.71
CA ARG A 645 -6.94 10.79 -23.15
C ARG A 645 -7.07 12.11 -23.90
N ASN A 646 -6.60 13.19 -23.32
CA ASN A 646 -6.50 14.45 -24.03
C ASN A 646 -5.14 14.52 -24.74
N SER A 647 -4.94 13.67 -25.76
CA SER A 647 -3.67 13.59 -26.50
C SER A 647 -3.31 14.90 -27.18
N ALA A 648 -4.31 15.70 -27.60
CA ALA A 648 -4.09 17.04 -28.13
C ALA A 648 -3.44 17.95 -27.09
N LYS A 649 -3.98 17.97 -25.87
CA LYS A 649 -3.44 18.79 -24.77
C LYS A 649 -2.14 18.24 -24.20
N ALA A 650 -2.00 16.92 -24.10
CA ALA A 650 -0.75 16.26 -23.76
C ALA A 650 0.37 16.66 -24.73
N LYS A 651 0.08 16.59 -26.04
CA LYS A 651 1.00 17.02 -27.09
C LYS A 651 1.40 18.48 -26.95
N ILE A 652 0.46 19.39 -26.64
CA ILE A 652 0.79 20.80 -26.38
C ILE A 652 1.84 20.93 -25.27
N PHE A 653 1.67 20.24 -24.14
CA PHE A 653 2.63 20.33 -23.03
C PHE A 653 3.97 19.68 -23.34
N PHE A 654 3.98 18.55 -24.05
CA PHE A 654 5.24 17.94 -24.50
C PHE A 654 5.95 18.80 -25.55
N ASP A 655 5.21 19.46 -26.44
CA ASP A 655 5.76 20.39 -27.45
C ASP A 655 6.41 21.60 -26.77
N LEU A 656 5.74 22.16 -25.76
CA LEU A 656 6.31 23.22 -24.91
C LEU A 656 7.57 22.75 -24.16
N ALA A 657 7.57 21.53 -23.61
CA ALA A 657 8.74 20.96 -22.96
C ALA A 657 9.91 20.77 -23.95
N LEU A 658 9.63 20.32 -25.18
CA LEU A 658 10.63 20.13 -26.22
C LEU A 658 11.26 21.45 -26.68
N GLU A 659 10.48 22.53 -26.75
CA GLU A 659 10.97 23.85 -27.13
C GLU A 659 12.00 24.39 -26.11
N ILE A 660 11.78 24.16 -24.82
CA ILE A 660 12.67 24.64 -23.76
C ILE A 660 13.83 23.68 -23.47
N ALA A 661 13.74 22.41 -23.87
CA ALA A 661 14.75 21.38 -23.60
C ALA A 661 16.20 21.80 -23.94
N PRO A 662 16.49 22.42 -25.10
CA PRO A 662 17.84 22.83 -25.47
C PRO A 662 18.44 23.94 -24.57
N GLN A 663 17.61 24.63 -23.80
CA GLN A 663 18.02 25.73 -22.91
C GLN A 663 18.47 25.23 -21.53
N ILE A 664 18.23 23.94 -21.23
CA ILE A 664 18.53 23.34 -19.94
C ILE A 664 19.95 22.79 -19.96
N LYS A 665 20.80 23.32 -19.09
CA LYS A 665 22.14 22.79 -18.82
C LYS A 665 22.14 22.12 -17.46
N THR A 666 22.53 20.86 -17.41
CA THR A 666 22.56 20.06 -16.18
C THR A 666 23.97 20.04 -15.60
N ASP A 667 24.05 20.15 -14.28
CA ASP A 667 25.31 20.02 -13.56
C ASP A 667 25.62 18.53 -13.33
N ALA A 668 26.88 18.14 -13.33
CA ALA A 668 27.32 16.73 -13.39
C ALA A 668 26.82 15.84 -12.22
N ASN A 669 26.36 16.46 -11.13
CA ASN A 669 25.94 15.80 -9.89
C ASN A 669 24.43 15.64 -9.72
N LEU A 670 23.61 16.21 -10.61
CA LEU A 670 22.15 16.05 -10.59
C LEU A 670 21.75 15.24 -11.82
N PHE A 671 21.39 13.97 -11.63
CA PHE A 671 20.80 13.13 -12.67
C PHE A 671 19.30 13.40 -12.72
N PRO A 672 18.79 14.21 -13.66
CA PRO A 672 17.38 14.47 -13.70
C PRO A 672 16.69 13.26 -14.33
N THR A 673 15.71 12.71 -13.63
CA THR A 673 14.92 11.56 -14.09
C THR A 673 14.18 11.81 -15.41
N TRP A 674 14.08 13.07 -15.83
CA TRP A 674 13.32 13.52 -17.00
C TRP A 674 13.98 13.26 -18.37
N TRP A 675 15.28 12.94 -18.44
CA TRP A 675 15.95 12.66 -19.73
C TRP A 675 15.32 11.51 -20.52
N ASN A 676 14.75 10.54 -19.83
CA ASN A 676 14.01 9.45 -20.46
C ASN A 676 12.52 9.77 -20.61
N SER A 677 11.97 10.72 -19.85
CA SER A 677 10.53 10.97 -19.79
C SER A 677 10.01 11.63 -21.06
N LEU A 678 10.65 12.70 -21.57
CA LEU A 678 10.16 13.41 -22.75
C LEU A 678 10.25 12.58 -24.06
N PRO A 679 11.36 11.88 -24.36
CA PRO A 679 11.39 10.97 -25.52
C PRO A 679 10.35 9.85 -25.41
N ASN A 680 10.17 9.27 -24.21
CA ASN A 680 9.16 8.24 -23.99
C ASN A 680 7.73 8.79 -24.14
N ALA A 681 7.47 10.01 -23.69
CA ALA A 681 6.18 10.67 -23.85
C ALA A 681 5.80 10.81 -25.34
N TYR A 682 6.74 11.22 -26.19
CA TYR A 682 6.50 11.27 -27.64
C TYR A 682 6.34 9.89 -28.27
N LEU A 683 7.06 8.87 -27.80
CA LEU A 683 6.82 7.49 -28.23
C LEU A 683 5.40 7.04 -27.89
N LYS A 684 4.86 7.40 -26.71
CA LYS A 684 3.46 7.11 -26.35
C LYS A 684 2.46 7.81 -27.27
N LEU A 685 2.81 8.96 -27.83
CA LEU A 685 2.03 9.67 -28.86
C LEU A 685 2.24 9.14 -30.29
N GLY A 686 3.14 8.19 -30.50
CA GLY A 686 3.51 7.69 -31.84
C GLY A 686 4.39 8.67 -32.66
N GLU A 687 4.90 9.73 -32.04
CA GLU A 687 5.64 10.81 -32.68
C GLU A 687 7.16 10.51 -32.66
N ILE A 688 7.59 9.49 -33.40
CA ILE A 688 8.97 8.96 -33.36
C ILE A 688 10.02 10.03 -33.68
N GLU A 689 9.78 10.88 -34.67
CA GLU A 689 10.72 11.95 -35.03
C GLU A 689 10.85 12.99 -33.91
N LYS A 690 9.74 13.34 -33.23
CA LYS A 690 9.79 14.22 -32.06
C LYS A 690 10.47 13.54 -30.87
N ALA A 691 10.29 12.23 -30.69
CA ALA A 691 11.03 11.47 -29.68
C ALA A 691 12.55 11.52 -29.93
N ARG A 692 12.98 11.39 -31.19
CA ARG A 692 14.38 11.57 -31.61
C ARG A 692 14.87 12.99 -31.39
N GLN A 693 14.05 13.98 -31.70
CA GLN A 693 14.36 15.40 -31.43
C GLN A 693 14.55 15.64 -29.93
N ALA A 694 13.64 15.13 -29.09
CA ALA A 694 13.74 15.21 -27.63
C ALA A 694 15.01 14.53 -27.09
N ALA A 695 15.36 13.35 -27.62
CA ALA A 695 16.59 12.68 -27.23
C ALA A 695 17.84 13.49 -27.64
N ARG A 696 17.83 14.14 -28.80
CA ARG A 696 18.95 15.01 -29.26
C ARG A 696 19.12 16.26 -28.40
N SER A 697 18.05 16.77 -27.78
CA SER A 697 18.12 17.91 -26.86
C SER A 697 18.73 17.59 -25.50
N ILE A 698 19.02 16.32 -25.20
CA ILE A 698 19.76 15.94 -23.99
C ILE A 698 21.19 16.46 -24.12
N ASP A 699 21.60 17.30 -23.16
CA ASP A 699 22.92 17.96 -23.12
C ASP A 699 24.06 16.97 -22.82
N ARG A 700 23.81 15.97 -21.96
CA ARG A 700 24.77 14.90 -21.67
C ARG A 700 24.91 13.89 -22.80
N VAL A 701 26.14 13.74 -23.30
CA VAL A 701 26.47 12.87 -24.44
C VAL A 701 26.10 11.41 -24.17
N ASP A 702 26.45 10.87 -23.00
CA ASP A 702 26.21 9.46 -22.64
C ASP A 702 24.71 9.12 -22.58
N GLN A 703 23.90 10.03 -22.02
CA GLN A 703 22.46 9.85 -21.90
C GLN A 703 21.75 10.06 -23.24
N ARG A 704 22.19 11.05 -24.02
CA ARG A 704 21.73 11.27 -25.39
C ARG A 704 21.98 10.05 -26.27
N GLU A 705 23.20 9.50 -26.24
CA GLU A 705 23.56 8.31 -27.01
C GLU A 705 22.74 7.11 -26.57
N LEU A 706 22.54 6.91 -25.27
CA LEU A 706 21.69 5.84 -24.74
C LEU A 706 20.23 5.99 -25.19
N ALA A 707 19.67 7.20 -25.11
CA ALA A 707 18.30 7.50 -25.53
C ALA A 707 18.13 7.31 -27.05
N LEU A 708 19.08 7.79 -27.86
CA LEU A 708 19.06 7.59 -29.32
C LEU A 708 19.22 6.13 -29.71
N LYS A 709 20.09 5.38 -29.01
CA LYS A 709 20.27 3.95 -29.22
C LYS A 709 19.00 3.17 -28.87
N ARG A 710 18.29 3.56 -27.80
CA ARG A 710 16.96 3.01 -27.47
C ARG A 710 15.93 3.33 -28.55
N LEU A 711 15.90 4.57 -29.03
CA LEU A 711 14.98 4.99 -30.10
C LEU A 711 15.24 4.32 -31.44
N ALA A 712 16.47 3.89 -31.72
CA ALA A 712 16.79 3.10 -32.91
C ALA A 712 16.18 1.68 -32.88
N CYS A 713 15.64 1.24 -31.73
CA CYS A 713 14.97 -0.04 -31.58
C CYS A 713 13.46 0.01 -31.88
N PHE A 714 12.89 1.19 -32.13
CA PHE A 714 11.48 1.45 -32.45
C PHE A 714 11.37 2.10 -33.83
#